data_AF-A0A973D6C7-F1
#
_entry.id   AF-A0A973D6C7-F1
#
_cell.length_a   1.000
_cell.length_b   1.000
_cell.length_c   1.000
_cell.angle_alpha   90.00
_cell.angle_beta   90.00
_cell.angle_gamma   90.00
#
_symmetry.space_group_name_H-M   'P 1'
#
loop_
_entity.id
_entity.type
_entity.pdbx_description
1 polymer ?
#
loop_
_entity_poly.entity_id
_entity_poly.type
_entity_poly.pdbx_seq_one_letter_code
_entity_poly.pdbx_strand_id
1 'polypeptide(L)'
;MALPTIILDNTTGSAIELKQLAVIVPASGSVTVSDFDSPSEVLNDKELQTALDAGDITVTYMAVVLTLEQSKALIQPITALDIKHNLTALVPPGVGDDDAAGYSVGSNWIDTVGGSAYQCLDDATGAANWSKSGPSAIPTGNTLWVDPINGDDGTAVSGSMATPGQFLTIGAALAAAAGGDSVIVRPGTYAESGLTVPTDVSLISEGGFRVTTVGDAAAVSHVITLSDGSYLQGFAITVPTTASLAGVAHSTGTATVYDLDLRGDGLTGSGDGILKTGTGKIVGGNIRCSLGGMENLLRVSAATLALDDVHVPPSAGTIENVTLTEGTGRFQGQAHNVGNPNVVDCIHVAGTSTCIIYSPNWFNMTNGLHLAGDGVTVTIIGGSVDPTAFSLLIDPALTGVGTVLVVSSTTVQPLFSFPSAAIGTMQLNATFHQTLTDVRNGESRVVGADMVTGFPELGSGLVVGEGSSYSDGIKVISTDGTETMVGSVVTGGSQVDETAAAQSRSGSTLTFQGTGVGNAIYFASSRETTAGAALKHWAAKVTQVAAGVDGSYVMEIWDGAAWVGVGVQASSEVETYRYSSDVFLRAASDEFLQYGIDTETTWGLATADEAGTVIGPSYWVRWRITSTVTTLPTFETAWLSPSQLQINSLGRRRALGLALWRETLIIGGNVFGESGGVQSGNILVGSGGVPTGWTQNAPNSRLNNSGDAIYTQLIIPYSLCTAFPLKITPVYSVEGSQPVTVAPTGTVSVLPVEVQGVDVADPAGGLVPIPRTLANTDTLTANAGQAVGPTALTGTTTTENFALSTVFSSFDINGYYGGDLIMIRFEMDSDGTPNQDLTMWTLILEGVAFSDGGTL
;
A
#
# COMPACT_ATOMS: atom_id res chain seq x y z
N MET A 1 -30.66 64.66 -16.88
CA MET A 1 -31.94 65.25 -16.43
C MET A 1 -31.69 66.72 -16.19
N ALA A 2 -32.46 67.62 -16.80
CA ALA A 2 -32.35 69.05 -16.48
C ALA A 2 -32.82 69.25 -15.03
N LEU A 3 -32.02 69.95 -14.22
CA LEU A 3 -32.42 70.25 -12.84
C LEU A 3 -33.71 71.08 -12.87
N PRO A 4 -34.68 70.80 -11.97
CA PRO A 4 -35.94 71.53 -11.93
C PRO A 4 -35.66 73.02 -11.76
N THR A 5 -36.29 73.83 -12.61
CA THR A 5 -36.07 75.29 -12.62
C THR A 5 -37.38 75.99 -12.27
N ILE A 6 -37.34 76.92 -11.32
CA ILE A 6 -38.47 77.79 -10.96
C ILE A 6 -38.16 79.20 -11.46
N ILE A 7 -39.11 79.82 -12.15
CA ILE A 7 -39.05 81.22 -12.53
C ILE A 7 -40.10 81.97 -11.71
N LEU A 8 -39.66 83.05 -11.06
CA LEU A 8 -40.48 83.95 -10.26
C LEU A 8 -40.62 85.26 -11.01
N ASP A 9 -41.85 85.60 -11.37
CA ASP A 9 -42.17 86.79 -12.14
C ASP A 9 -42.86 87.80 -11.23
N ASN A 10 -42.21 88.93 -10.94
CA ASN A 10 -42.77 90.00 -10.13
C ASN A 10 -43.65 90.90 -10.98
N THR A 11 -44.92 91.03 -10.60
CA THR A 11 -45.92 91.81 -11.34
C THR A 11 -46.08 93.24 -10.81
N THR A 12 -45.31 93.61 -9.78
CA THR A 12 -45.39 94.93 -9.14
C THR A 12 -44.35 95.91 -9.71
N GLY A 13 -44.55 97.21 -9.45
CA GLY A 13 -43.64 98.29 -9.87
C GLY A 13 -42.42 98.49 -8.97
N SER A 14 -42.17 97.63 -7.99
CA SER A 14 -41.02 97.68 -7.07
C SER A 14 -40.35 96.32 -6.98
N ALA A 15 -39.04 96.28 -6.74
CA ALA A 15 -38.33 95.01 -6.58
C ALA A 15 -38.73 94.32 -5.27
N ILE A 16 -38.79 92.99 -5.28
CA ILE A 16 -39.11 92.16 -4.12
C ILE A 16 -37.85 91.38 -3.74
N GLU A 17 -37.37 91.57 -2.53
CA GLU A 17 -36.19 90.86 -2.01
C GLU A 17 -36.62 89.62 -1.22
N LEU A 18 -36.21 88.44 -1.72
CA LEU A 18 -36.43 87.13 -1.12
C LEU A 18 -35.17 86.75 -0.32
N LYS A 19 -35.18 87.10 0.96
CA LYS A 19 -33.96 87.14 1.79
C LYS A 19 -33.36 85.77 2.05
N GLN A 20 -34.20 84.76 2.22
CA GLN A 20 -33.76 83.40 2.52
C GLN A 20 -33.26 82.69 1.27
N LEU A 21 -33.77 83.06 0.10
CA LEU A 21 -33.19 82.65 -1.18
C LEU A 21 -32.00 83.50 -1.61
N ALA A 22 -31.75 84.62 -0.94
CA ALA A 22 -30.76 85.63 -1.30
C ALA A 22 -30.92 86.12 -2.76
N VAL A 23 -32.17 86.22 -3.22
CA VAL A 23 -32.52 86.62 -4.58
C VAL A 23 -33.42 87.85 -4.55
N ILE A 24 -33.15 88.82 -5.44
CA ILE A 24 -34.02 89.97 -5.65
C ILE A 24 -34.78 89.75 -6.97
N VAL A 25 -36.11 89.68 -6.91
CA VAL A 25 -36.97 89.67 -8.09
C VAL A 25 -37.18 91.13 -8.54
N PRO A 26 -36.62 91.57 -9.68
CA PRO A 26 -36.67 92.97 -10.09
C PRO A 26 -38.10 93.44 -10.34
N ALA A 27 -38.34 94.74 -10.20
CA ALA A 27 -39.65 95.34 -10.47
C ALA A 27 -40.13 95.01 -11.89
N SER A 28 -41.34 94.46 -12.01
CA SER A 28 -41.93 94.05 -13.30
C SER A 28 -41.05 93.11 -14.13
N GLY A 29 -40.21 92.30 -13.46
CA GLY A 29 -39.25 91.41 -14.09
C GLY A 29 -39.23 90.03 -13.47
N SER A 30 -38.47 89.13 -14.10
CA SER A 30 -38.40 87.71 -13.76
C SER A 30 -37.03 87.36 -13.18
N VAL A 31 -36.99 86.42 -12.24
CA VAL A 31 -35.72 85.78 -11.84
C VAL A 31 -35.87 84.27 -11.84
N THR A 32 -34.85 83.60 -12.35
CA THR A 32 -34.77 82.14 -12.35
C THR A 32 -34.03 81.71 -11.10
N VAL A 33 -34.66 80.86 -10.30
CA VAL A 33 -34.04 80.16 -9.17
C VAL A 33 -33.68 78.75 -9.64
N SER A 34 -32.41 78.41 -9.52
CA SER A 34 -31.81 77.12 -9.88
C SER A 34 -30.87 76.67 -8.76
N ASP A 35 -30.54 75.38 -8.66
CA ASP A 35 -29.78 74.76 -7.56
C ASP A 35 -30.51 74.75 -6.19
N PHE A 36 -31.67 74.10 -6.16
CA PHE A 36 -32.30 73.66 -4.90
C PHE A 36 -32.57 72.16 -4.96
N ASP A 37 -32.42 71.46 -3.84
CA ASP A 37 -32.56 70.00 -3.79
C ASP A 37 -34.04 69.59 -3.90
N SER A 38 -34.96 70.49 -3.54
CA SER A 38 -36.40 70.30 -3.72
C SER A 38 -37.14 71.64 -3.85
N PRO A 39 -38.28 71.70 -4.57
CA PRO A 39 -39.10 72.91 -4.62
C PRO A 39 -39.49 73.45 -3.24
N SER A 40 -39.52 72.61 -2.19
CA SER A 40 -39.82 73.00 -0.81
C SER A 40 -38.78 73.92 -0.15
N GLU A 41 -37.52 73.89 -0.57
CA GLU A 41 -36.49 74.79 -0.01
C GLU A 41 -36.71 76.24 -0.47
N VAL A 42 -37.24 76.43 -1.68
CA VAL A 42 -37.60 77.75 -2.22
C VAL A 42 -38.70 78.42 -1.38
N LEU A 43 -39.45 77.64 -0.59
CA LEU A 43 -40.68 78.08 0.05
C LEU A 43 -40.55 78.47 1.51
N ASN A 44 -39.43 78.16 2.16
CA ASN A 44 -39.24 78.62 3.53
C ASN A 44 -39.01 80.14 3.59
N ASP A 45 -38.78 80.79 2.44
CA ASP A 45 -38.72 82.24 2.32
C ASP A 45 -40.09 82.90 2.58
N LYS A 46 -40.19 83.54 3.75
CA LYS A 46 -41.42 84.17 4.23
C LYS A 46 -41.85 85.34 3.35
N GLU A 47 -40.88 86.05 2.76
CA GLU A 47 -41.14 87.15 1.82
C GLU A 47 -41.75 86.64 0.52
N LEU A 48 -41.32 85.47 0.01
CA LEU A 48 -41.93 84.84 -1.16
C LEU A 48 -43.38 84.44 -0.91
N GLN A 49 -43.66 83.83 0.24
CA GLN A 49 -45.04 83.45 0.62
C GLN A 49 -45.95 84.68 0.71
N THR A 50 -45.47 85.75 1.34
CA THR A 50 -46.23 87.00 1.48
C THR A 50 -46.52 87.63 0.12
N ALA A 51 -45.54 87.63 -0.80
CA ALA A 51 -45.71 88.15 -2.15
C ALA A 51 -46.65 87.29 -3.01
N LEU A 52 -46.63 85.96 -2.85
CA LEU A 52 -47.58 85.07 -3.51
C LEU A 52 -49.01 85.30 -3.01
N ASP A 53 -49.20 85.41 -1.70
CA ASP A 53 -50.54 85.66 -1.12
C ASP A 53 -51.14 87.00 -1.53
N ALA A 54 -50.32 88.02 -1.73
CA ALA A 54 -50.73 89.31 -2.28
C ALA A 54 -51.01 89.26 -3.81
N GLY A 55 -50.58 88.19 -4.49
CA GLY A 55 -50.64 88.07 -5.95
C GLY A 55 -49.58 88.89 -6.69
N ASP A 56 -48.52 89.30 -5.98
CA ASP A 56 -47.44 90.17 -6.48
C ASP A 56 -46.37 89.40 -7.27
N ILE A 57 -46.34 88.07 -7.14
CA ILE A 57 -45.45 87.16 -7.89
C ILE A 57 -46.27 86.04 -8.53
N THR A 58 -45.95 85.68 -9.78
CA THR A 58 -46.40 84.44 -10.42
C THR A 58 -45.25 83.44 -10.55
N VAL A 59 -45.56 82.15 -10.41
CA VAL A 59 -44.55 81.06 -10.44
C VAL A 59 -44.70 80.24 -11.71
N THR A 60 -43.59 80.08 -12.43
CA THR A 60 -43.49 79.17 -13.56
C THR A 60 -42.58 78.01 -13.18
N TYR A 61 -43.09 76.78 -13.24
CA TYR A 61 -42.32 75.57 -12.97
C TYR A 61 -42.28 74.68 -14.21
N MET A 62 -41.08 74.29 -14.64
CA MET A 62 -40.87 73.46 -15.85
C MET A 62 -41.64 73.97 -17.08
N ALA A 63 -41.60 75.29 -17.31
CA ALA A 63 -42.27 76.01 -18.40
C ALA A 63 -43.81 76.04 -18.35
N VAL A 64 -44.43 75.68 -17.22
CA VAL A 64 -45.87 75.87 -16.98
C VAL A 64 -46.07 77.00 -15.97
N VAL A 65 -46.78 78.05 -16.38
CA VAL A 65 -47.23 79.11 -15.46
C VAL A 65 -48.33 78.53 -14.60
N LEU A 66 -48.11 78.48 -13.30
CA LEU A 66 -49.06 77.93 -12.35
C LEU A 66 -50.08 79.01 -11.98
N THR A 67 -51.35 78.63 -11.82
CA THR A 67 -52.35 79.52 -11.18
C THR A 67 -51.95 79.81 -9.73
N LEU A 68 -52.48 80.85 -9.10
CA LEU A 68 -52.16 81.15 -7.69
C LEU A 68 -52.44 79.95 -6.78
N GLU A 69 -53.58 79.28 -6.97
CA GLU A 69 -53.93 78.07 -6.20
C GLU A 69 -53.05 76.87 -6.54
N GLN A 70 -52.63 76.69 -7.80
CA GLN A 70 -51.67 75.64 -8.17
C GLN A 70 -50.25 75.95 -7.65
N SER A 71 -49.88 77.23 -7.62
CA SER A 71 -48.65 77.73 -7.00
C SER A 71 -48.69 77.61 -5.49
N LYS A 72 -49.86 77.39 -4.87
CA LYS A 72 -49.99 77.04 -3.45
C LYS A 72 -50.02 75.52 -3.25
N ALA A 73 -50.68 74.78 -4.15
CA ALA A 73 -50.89 73.33 -4.02
C ALA A 73 -49.70 72.46 -4.45
N LEU A 74 -48.93 72.85 -5.48
CA LEU A 74 -47.66 72.18 -5.84
C LEU A 74 -46.54 72.45 -4.81
N ILE A 75 -46.85 73.32 -3.84
CA ILE A 75 -45.96 74.16 -3.05
C ILE A 75 -46.50 74.23 -1.60
N GLN A 76 -47.24 73.22 -1.17
CA GLN A 76 -47.33 72.89 0.25
C GLN A 76 -46.30 71.80 0.50
N PRO A 77 -45.54 71.82 1.62
CA PRO A 77 -45.05 70.56 2.14
C PRO A 77 -46.29 69.66 2.21
N ILE A 78 -46.19 68.38 1.80
CA ILE A 78 -47.01 67.38 2.50
C ILE A 78 -46.72 67.71 3.95
N THR A 79 -47.70 68.28 4.64
CA THR A 79 -47.66 68.33 6.09
C THR A 79 -47.31 66.90 6.42
N ALA A 80 -46.13 66.71 7.03
CA ALA A 80 -45.96 65.57 7.91
C ALA A 80 -47.23 65.63 8.72
N LEU A 81 -48.15 64.74 8.37
CA LEU A 81 -49.45 64.59 8.97
C LEU A 81 -49.02 64.50 10.43
N ASP A 82 -49.37 65.51 11.23
CA ASP A 82 -48.88 65.70 12.60
C ASP A 82 -49.59 64.65 13.46
N ILE A 83 -49.36 63.40 13.07
CA ILE A 83 -49.97 62.18 13.54
C ILE A 83 -49.38 62.05 14.92
N LYS A 84 -50.20 62.33 15.92
CA LYS A 84 -49.81 62.18 17.31
C LYS A 84 -49.28 60.76 17.51
N HIS A 85 -48.08 60.63 18.05
CA HIS A 85 -47.54 59.36 18.52
C HIS A 85 -47.46 59.40 20.05
N ASN A 86 -47.70 58.27 20.71
CA ASN A 86 -47.55 58.16 22.16
C ASN A 86 -46.38 57.23 22.48
N LEU A 87 -45.17 57.78 22.50
CA LEU A 87 -43.94 57.00 22.62
C LEU A 87 -43.53 56.74 24.08
N THR A 88 -44.33 57.18 25.04
CA THR A 88 -44.03 57.09 26.49
C THR A 88 -45.22 56.59 27.30
N ALA A 89 -46.13 55.84 26.68
CA ALA A 89 -47.31 55.35 27.38
C ALA A 89 -46.91 54.32 28.45
N LEU A 90 -47.67 54.29 29.55
CA LEU A 90 -47.49 53.31 30.62
C LEU A 90 -48.42 52.09 30.47
N VAL A 91 -49.36 52.14 29.54
CA VAL A 91 -50.34 51.07 29.26
C VAL A 91 -50.61 51.00 27.75
N PRO A 92 -51.16 49.88 27.23
CA PRO A 92 -51.58 49.77 25.83
C PRO A 92 -52.64 50.81 25.44
N PRO A 93 -52.75 51.17 24.14
CA PRO A 93 -53.82 52.07 23.67
C PRO A 93 -55.19 51.41 23.86
N GLY A 94 -56.19 52.20 24.25
CA GLY A 94 -57.60 51.82 24.25
C GLY A 94 -58.34 52.30 23.00
N VAL A 95 -59.59 51.87 22.85
CA VAL A 95 -60.45 52.29 21.71
C VAL A 95 -60.77 53.78 21.69
N GLY A 96 -60.54 54.50 22.80
CA GLY A 96 -60.68 55.96 22.89
C GLY A 96 -59.40 56.74 22.60
N ASP A 97 -58.30 56.06 22.25
CA ASP A 97 -57.09 56.66 21.71
C ASP A 97 -57.22 56.78 20.18
N ASP A 98 -58.11 57.67 19.77
CA ASP A 98 -58.68 57.79 18.41
C ASP A 98 -58.43 59.19 17.80
N ASP A 99 -59.13 59.51 16.71
CA ASP A 99 -59.10 60.81 16.02
C ASP A 99 -59.51 61.98 16.93
N ALA A 100 -60.50 61.78 17.82
CA ALA A 100 -60.91 62.78 18.79
C ALA A 100 -59.83 63.01 19.86
N ALA A 101 -59.02 62.01 20.18
CA ALA A 101 -57.82 62.13 21.01
C ALA A 101 -56.59 62.63 20.22
N GLY A 102 -56.72 62.87 18.92
CA GLY A 102 -55.70 63.44 18.02
C GLY A 102 -54.75 62.42 17.39
N TYR A 103 -55.04 61.12 17.50
CA TYR A 103 -54.30 60.07 16.80
C TYR A 103 -54.83 59.90 15.38
N SER A 104 -54.05 59.29 14.50
CA SER A 104 -54.51 58.94 13.16
C SER A 104 -53.94 57.61 12.70
N VAL A 105 -54.49 57.03 11.62
CA VAL A 105 -53.90 55.84 11.00
C VAL A 105 -52.40 56.09 10.72
N GLY A 106 -51.54 55.20 11.21
CA GLY A 106 -50.08 55.35 11.19
C GLY A 106 -49.47 55.88 12.50
N SER A 107 -50.27 56.33 13.47
CA SER A 107 -49.82 56.65 14.83
C SER A 107 -49.10 55.46 15.45
N ASN A 108 -48.11 55.73 16.30
CA ASN A 108 -47.28 54.74 16.97
C ASN A 108 -47.47 54.93 18.48
N TRP A 109 -47.61 53.83 19.18
CA TRP A 109 -47.82 53.80 20.62
C TRP A 109 -46.83 52.84 21.27
N ILE A 110 -46.06 53.30 22.24
CA ILE A 110 -45.06 52.50 22.97
C ILE A 110 -45.53 52.36 24.41
N ASP A 111 -46.00 51.17 24.75
CA ASP A 111 -46.27 50.76 26.12
C ASP A 111 -44.95 50.37 26.79
N THR A 112 -44.41 51.30 27.57
CA THR A 112 -43.10 51.18 28.23
C THR A 112 -43.12 50.24 29.44
N VAL A 113 -44.29 49.93 30.00
CA VAL A 113 -44.43 48.98 31.12
C VAL A 113 -44.68 47.57 30.58
N GLY A 114 -45.52 47.42 29.56
CA GLY A 114 -45.81 46.14 28.90
C GLY A 114 -44.86 45.77 27.75
N GLY A 115 -43.83 46.59 27.47
CA GLY A 115 -42.78 46.31 26.50
C GLY A 115 -43.27 46.09 25.06
N SER A 116 -44.35 46.74 24.67
CA SER A 116 -45.05 46.49 23.40
C SER A 116 -45.21 47.76 22.57
N ALA A 117 -45.03 47.66 21.26
CA ALA A 117 -45.33 48.73 20.31
C ALA A 117 -46.65 48.44 19.59
N TYR A 118 -47.40 49.49 19.24
CA TYR A 118 -48.64 49.40 18.47
C TYR A 118 -48.65 50.45 17.36
N GLN A 119 -49.26 50.13 16.23
CA GLN A 119 -49.53 51.05 15.14
C GLN A 119 -51.05 51.17 14.92
N CYS A 120 -51.57 52.40 14.88
CA CYS A 120 -52.99 52.66 14.62
C CYS A 120 -53.32 52.28 13.18
N LEU A 121 -54.29 51.38 12.99
CA LEU A 121 -54.77 50.94 11.68
C LEU A 121 -56.09 51.62 11.29
N ASP A 122 -56.86 52.06 12.28
CA ASP A 122 -58.14 52.77 12.15
C ASP A 122 -58.29 53.70 13.36
N ASP A 123 -58.48 55.00 13.13
CA ASP A 123 -58.59 56.03 14.16
C ASP A 123 -60.03 56.46 14.45
N ALA A 124 -61.05 55.72 14.00
CA ALA A 124 -62.46 56.09 14.18
C ALA A 124 -62.84 56.42 15.64
N THR A 125 -63.57 57.54 15.85
CA THR A 125 -63.98 58.04 17.17
C THR A 125 -64.69 56.98 18.01
N GLY A 126 -64.16 56.69 19.20
CA GLY A 126 -64.63 55.73 20.18
C GLY A 126 -64.41 54.26 19.80
N ALA A 127 -63.73 54.00 18.68
CA ALA A 127 -63.57 52.69 18.08
C ALA A 127 -62.19 52.48 17.42
N ALA A 128 -61.14 53.17 17.88
CA ALA A 128 -59.82 53.04 17.28
C ALA A 128 -59.28 51.60 17.36
N ASN A 129 -58.68 51.16 16.26
CA ASN A 129 -58.07 49.84 16.11
C ASN A 129 -56.54 49.96 16.04
N TRP A 130 -55.87 49.43 17.06
CA TRP A 130 -54.41 49.43 17.17
C TRP A 130 -53.85 48.03 16.96
N SER A 131 -52.97 47.89 15.97
CA SER A 131 -52.25 46.63 15.71
C SER A 131 -50.96 46.59 16.52
N LYS A 132 -50.74 45.51 17.27
CA LYS A 132 -49.49 45.32 18.02
C LYS A 132 -48.34 45.00 17.07
N SER A 133 -47.34 45.89 17.02
CA SER A 133 -46.07 45.70 16.33
C SER A 133 -45.10 44.94 17.24
N GLY A 134 -45.16 43.62 17.21
CA GLY A 134 -44.16 42.73 17.81
C GLY A 134 -43.62 41.76 16.76
N PRO A 135 -42.54 41.00 17.05
CA PRO A 135 -42.19 39.86 16.22
C PRO A 135 -43.44 38.98 16.15
N SER A 136 -44.10 38.94 14.99
CA SER A 136 -45.05 37.88 14.72
C SER A 136 -44.25 36.61 14.89
N ALA A 137 -44.62 35.77 15.87
CA ALA A 137 -44.06 34.43 15.97
C ALA A 137 -44.20 33.85 14.58
N ILE A 138 -43.07 33.65 13.87
CA ILE A 138 -43.11 32.97 12.59
C ILE A 138 -43.58 31.57 12.95
N PRO A 139 -44.80 31.15 12.56
CA PRO A 139 -45.29 29.85 12.96
C PRO A 139 -44.46 28.82 12.21
N THR A 140 -43.42 28.31 12.88
CA THR A 140 -42.69 27.13 12.46
C THR A 140 -43.46 25.97 13.05
N GLY A 141 -44.63 25.67 12.48
CA GLY A 141 -45.63 24.77 13.09
C GLY A 141 -45.11 23.38 13.51
N ASN A 142 -43.94 22.99 12.98
CA ASN A 142 -43.26 21.72 13.26
C ASN A 142 -41.91 21.91 13.98
N THR A 143 -41.74 22.97 14.77
CA THR A 143 -40.48 23.23 15.49
C THR A 143 -40.73 23.60 16.95
N LEU A 144 -40.12 22.85 17.86
CA LEU A 144 -40.19 23.10 19.30
C LEU A 144 -38.82 23.61 19.77
N TRP A 145 -38.79 24.62 20.60
CA TRP A 145 -37.56 25.23 21.10
C TRP A 145 -37.37 24.92 22.58
N VAL A 146 -36.17 24.51 22.97
CA VAL A 146 -35.80 24.25 24.37
C VAL A 146 -34.71 25.22 24.80
N ASP A 147 -34.91 25.91 25.92
CA ASP A 147 -33.95 26.84 26.53
C ASP A 147 -33.87 26.58 28.05
N PRO A 148 -32.71 26.19 28.59
CA PRO A 148 -32.60 25.78 29.98
C PRO A 148 -32.56 26.98 30.93
N ILE A 149 -32.52 28.21 30.41
CA ILE A 149 -32.44 29.46 31.19
C ILE A 149 -33.78 30.19 31.14
N ASN A 150 -34.35 30.32 29.94
CA ASN A 150 -35.52 31.16 29.69
C ASN A 150 -36.82 30.38 29.39
N GLY A 151 -36.75 29.05 29.32
CA GLY A 151 -37.91 28.20 29.05
C GLY A 151 -38.85 28.04 30.23
N ASP A 152 -40.08 27.62 29.95
CA ASP A 152 -41.09 27.28 30.95
C ASP A 152 -42.04 26.21 30.39
N ASP A 153 -41.91 24.97 30.89
CA ASP A 153 -42.70 23.83 30.43
C ASP A 153 -44.22 24.00 30.63
N GLY A 154 -44.65 24.88 31.55
CA GLY A 154 -46.06 25.16 31.80
C GLY A 154 -46.70 26.10 30.78
N THR A 155 -45.89 26.91 30.10
CA THR A 155 -46.37 27.95 29.16
C THR A 155 -45.80 27.81 27.74
N ALA A 156 -44.89 26.87 27.52
CA ALA A 156 -44.30 26.58 26.22
C ALA A 156 -45.33 26.11 25.18
N VAL A 157 -45.14 26.53 23.93
CA VAL A 157 -45.98 26.13 22.80
C VAL A 157 -45.12 25.88 21.56
N SER A 158 -45.57 24.95 20.70
CA SER A 158 -44.89 24.67 19.43
C SER A 158 -44.79 25.93 18.56
N GLY A 159 -43.67 26.08 17.85
CA GLY A 159 -43.37 27.17 16.92
C GLY A 159 -43.00 28.51 17.57
N SER A 160 -43.05 28.63 18.90
CA SER A 160 -42.72 29.88 19.59
C SER A 160 -41.25 29.96 19.96
N MET A 161 -40.56 30.97 19.41
CA MET A 161 -39.25 31.41 19.90
C MET A 161 -39.35 32.55 20.93
N ALA A 162 -40.57 32.99 21.27
CA ALA A 162 -40.74 34.09 22.22
C ALA A 162 -40.45 33.63 23.65
N THR A 163 -40.03 34.56 24.50
CA THR A 163 -39.83 34.33 25.93
C THR A 163 -40.95 35.04 26.72
N PRO A 164 -41.72 34.34 27.58
CA PRO A 164 -41.82 32.88 27.71
C PRO A 164 -42.59 32.26 26.53
N GLY A 165 -42.26 31.02 26.17
CA GLY A 165 -42.85 30.35 24.99
C GLY A 165 -42.05 29.14 24.50
N GLN A 166 -40.82 28.98 24.99
CA GLN A 166 -39.93 27.84 24.76
C GLN A 166 -40.02 26.86 25.94
N PHE A 167 -39.78 25.58 25.69
CA PHE A 167 -39.71 24.54 26.72
C PHE A 167 -38.46 24.73 27.60
N LEU A 168 -38.58 24.45 28.90
CA LEU A 168 -37.46 24.44 29.84
C LEU A 168 -36.65 23.15 29.73
N THR A 169 -37.33 22.02 29.52
CA THR A 169 -36.73 20.68 29.48
C THR A 169 -36.89 20.00 28.12
N ILE A 170 -35.93 19.16 27.77
CA ILE A 170 -35.98 18.34 26.55
C ILE A 170 -37.14 17.34 26.66
N GLY A 171 -37.34 16.73 27.84
CA GLY A 171 -38.40 15.76 28.08
C GLY A 171 -39.80 16.34 27.83
N ALA A 172 -40.07 17.57 28.28
CA ALA A 172 -41.35 18.23 28.02
C ALA A 172 -41.56 18.52 26.53
N ALA A 173 -40.53 18.98 25.82
CA ALA A 173 -40.61 19.21 24.38
C ALA A 173 -40.84 17.91 23.60
N LEU A 174 -40.12 16.82 23.92
CA LEU A 174 -40.32 15.52 23.27
C LEU A 174 -41.71 14.93 23.53
N ALA A 175 -42.28 15.16 24.72
CA ALA A 175 -43.65 14.74 25.03
C ALA A 175 -44.71 15.54 24.24
N ALA A 176 -44.40 16.79 23.86
CA ALA A 176 -45.26 17.64 23.06
C ALA A 176 -45.08 17.45 21.53
N ALA A 177 -43.97 16.86 21.10
CA ALA A 177 -43.64 16.67 19.68
C ALA A 177 -44.49 15.58 19.02
N ALA A 178 -44.81 15.79 17.74
CA ALA A 178 -45.45 14.83 16.85
C ALA A 178 -44.54 14.48 15.66
N GLY A 179 -44.84 13.38 14.96
CA GLY A 179 -44.04 12.96 13.81
C GLY A 179 -43.93 14.06 12.75
N GLY A 180 -42.70 14.31 12.29
CA GLY A 180 -42.33 15.42 11.40
C GLY A 180 -41.81 16.67 12.13
N ASP A 181 -41.86 16.71 13.46
CA ASP A 181 -41.35 17.85 14.24
C ASP A 181 -39.83 17.82 14.43
N SER A 182 -39.26 19.01 14.61
CA SER A 182 -37.88 19.23 15.05
C SER A 182 -37.85 19.90 16.41
N VAL A 183 -37.26 19.23 17.40
CA VAL A 183 -36.95 19.79 18.72
C VAL A 183 -35.55 20.38 18.67
N ILE A 184 -35.46 21.71 18.71
CA ILE A 184 -34.21 22.47 18.68
C ILE A 184 -33.82 22.84 20.11
N VAL A 185 -32.66 22.35 20.54
CA VAL A 185 -32.15 22.51 21.91
C VAL A 185 -31.05 23.55 21.93
N ARG A 186 -31.25 24.65 22.66
CA ARG A 186 -30.26 25.71 22.81
C ARG A 186 -29.05 25.27 23.62
N PRO A 187 -27.88 25.93 23.45
CA PRO A 187 -26.69 25.66 24.24
C PRO A 187 -26.97 25.63 25.75
N GLY A 188 -26.43 24.62 26.43
CA GLY A 188 -26.69 24.41 27.85
C GLY A 188 -26.37 22.99 28.31
N THR A 189 -26.57 22.74 29.60
CA THR A 189 -26.45 21.42 30.21
C THR A 189 -27.81 20.97 30.69
N TYR A 190 -28.27 19.83 30.19
CA TYR A 190 -29.57 19.24 30.48
C TYR A 190 -29.34 17.92 31.21
N ALA A 191 -29.42 17.97 32.54
CA ALA A 191 -29.27 16.79 33.39
C ALA A 191 -30.55 15.92 33.36
N GLU A 192 -30.91 15.45 32.18
CA GLU A 192 -32.10 14.65 31.89
C GLU A 192 -31.68 13.26 31.40
N SER A 193 -32.48 12.24 31.72
CA SER A 193 -32.32 10.86 31.23
C SER A 193 -33.69 10.22 31.06
N GLY A 194 -33.75 9.05 30.42
CA GLY A 194 -35.02 8.39 30.10
C GLY A 194 -35.80 9.10 28.98
N LEU A 195 -35.11 9.91 28.17
CA LEU A 195 -35.71 10.63 27.06
C LEU A 195 -36.04 9.64 25.93
N THR A 196 -37.23 9.77 25.34
CA THR A 196 -37.61 9.02 24.14
C THR A 196 -37.85 9.99 23.01
N VAL A 197 -37.06 9.89 21.93
CA VAL A 197 -37.33 10.63 20.70
C VAL A 197 -38.46 9.92 19.96
N PRO A 198 -39.64 10.55 19.76
CA PRO A 198 -40.77 9.89 19.12
C PRO A 198 -40.51 9.50 17.67
N THR A 199 -41.43 8.71 17.10
CA THR A 199 -41.36 8.29 15.70
C THR A 199 -41.35 9.51 14.78
N ASP A 200 -40.45 9.52 13.80
CA ASP A 200 -40.27 10.61 12.82
C ASP A 200 -39.96 12.00 13.42
N VAL A 201 -39.43 12.07 14.65
CA VAL A 201 -39.02 13.35 15.29
C VAL A 201 -37.50 13.55 15.21
N SER A 202 -37.09 14.79 14.96
CA SER A 202 -35.69 15.21 15.02
C SER A 202 -35.37 15.91 16.34
N LEU A 203 -34.33 15.47 17.06
CA LEU A 203 -33.77 16.16 18.22
C LEU A 203 -32.41 16.72 17.83
N ILE A 204 -32.29 18.05 17.80
CA ILE A 204 -31.14 18.75 17.23
C ILE A 204 -30.64 19.80 18.21
N SER A 205 -29.35 19.79 18.48
CA SER A 205 -28.67 20.87 19.20
C SER A 205 -28.41 22.06 18.28
N GLU A 206 -28.79 23.26 18.72
CA GLU A 206 -28.53 24.50 17.97
C GLU A 206 -27.03 24.84 17.90
N GLY A 207 -26.28 24.58 18.98
CA GLY A 207 -24.85 24.93 19.09
C GLY A 207 -23.87 23.78 18.84
N GLY A 208 -24.35 22.56 18.64
CA GLY A 208 -23.53 21.36 18.50
C GLY A 208 -22.93 20.85 19.83
N PHE A 209 -22.20 19.72 19.75
CA PHE A 209 -21.80 18.94 20.93
C PHE A 209 -20.79 19.66 21.84
N ARG A 210 -20.19 20.75 21.37
CA ARG A 210 -19.24 21.54 22.15
C ARG A 210 -19.91 22.36 23.26
N VAL A 211 -21.20 22.69 23.10
CA VAL A 211 -21.90 23.62 24.00
C VAL A 211 -23.26 23.11 24.48
N THR A 212 -23.75 22.00 23.95
CA THR A 212 -25.00 21.36 24.39
C THR A 212 -24.70 19.96 24.93
N THR A 213 -24.90 19.78 26.24
CA THR A 213 -24.67 18.51 26.93
C THR A 213 -25.98 17.97 27.47
N VAL A 214 -26.23 16.67 27.30
CA VAL A 214 -27.40 15.96 27.82
C VAL A 214 -26.95 14.71 28.59
N GLY A 215 -27.69 14.35 29.64
CA GLY A 215 -27.44 13.13 30.42
C GLY A 215 -26.77 13.36 31.76
N ASP A 216 -26.84 12.32 32.58
CA ASP A 216 -26.23 12.20 33.89
C ASP A 216 -25.53 10.84 33.99
N ALA A 217 -24.30 10.82 34.50
CA ALA A 217 -23.53 9.59 34.72
C ALA A 217 -24.22 8.65 35.73
N ALA A 218 -25.07 9.19 36.61
CA ALA A 218 -25.88 8.44 37.57
C ALA A 218 -27.27 8.01 37.03
N ALA A 219 -27.51 8.16 35.72
CA ALA A 219 -28.79 7.77 35.12
C ALA A 219 -29.12 6.29 35.37
N VAL A 220 -30.38 6.02 35.73
CA VAL A 220 -30.94 4.68 36.00
C VAL A 220 -31.72 4.10 34.80
N SER A 221 -31.66 4.79 33.65
CA SER A 221 -32.23 4.37 32.36
C SER A 221 -31.31 4.84 31.22
N HIS A 222 -31.57 4.42 29.98
CA HIS A 222 -30.88 5.01 28.83
C HIS A 222 -31.10 6.52 28.80
N VAL A 223 -30.09 7.31 28.45
CA VAL A 223 -30.23 8.78 28.41
C VAL A 223 -31.20 9.17 27.31
N ILE A 224 -30.98 8.67 26.10
CA ILE A 224 -31.86 8.86 24.94
C ILE A 224 -32.22 7.49 24.33
N THR A 225 -33.51 7.26 24.09
CA THR A 225 -34.04 6.14 23.31
C THR A 225 -34.63 6.65 22.01
N LEU A 226 -34.19 6.09 20.88
CA LEU A 226 -34.61 6.48 19.54
C LEU A 226 -35.73 5.57 19.03
N SER A 227 -36.84 6.15 18.59
CA SER A 227 -37.92 5.44 17.89
C SER A 227 -37.62 5.29 16.39
N ASP A 228 -38.47 4.59 15.65
CA ASP A 228 -38.38 4.50 14.18
C ASP A 228 -38.45 5.88 13.52
N GLY A 229 -37.70 6.12 12.45
CA GLY A 229 -37.63 7.39 11.74
C GLY A 229 -36.99 8.55 12.51
N SER A 230 -36.57 8.37 13.76
CA SER A 230 -36.03 9.46 14.58
C SER A 230 -34.61 9.89 14.17
N TYR A 231 -34.29 11.16 14.41
CA TYR A 231 -33.02 11.78 14.07
C TYR A 231 -32.42 12.49 15.29
N LEU A 232 -31.13 12.28 15.57
CA LEU A 232 -30.42 12.89 16.69
C LEU A 232 -29.13 13.55 16.21
N GLN A 233 -28.92 14.84 16.52
CA GLN A 233 -27.72 15.55 16.09
C GLN A 233 -27.15 16.56 17.08
N GLY A 234 -25.81 16.56 17.21
CA GLY A 234 -25.09 17.71 17.75
C GLY A 234 -25.00 17.75 19.29
N PHE A 235 -25.05 16.61 19.98
CA PHE A 235 -25.04 16.58 21.45
C PHE A 235 -23.75 15.98 21.99
N ALA A 236 -23.24 16.56 23.08
CA ALA A 236 -22.41 15.81 24.01
C ALA A 236 -23.34 15.01 24.94
N ILE A 237 -23.11 13.71 25.06
CA ILE A 237 -23.97 12.82 25.84
C ILE A 237 -23.13 12.19 26.95
N THR A 238 -23.54 12.44 28.20
CA THR A 238 -22.96 11.78 29.37
C THR A 238 -23.44 10.33 29.41
N VAL A 239 -22.51 9.39 29.23
CA VAL A 239 -22.80 7.95 29.24
C VAL A 239 -23.03 7.48 30.68
N PRO A 240 -24.10 6.71 30.95
CA PRO A 240 -24.35 6.16 32.28
C PRO A 240 -23.20 5.28 32.77
N THR A 241 -22.95 5.25 34.09
CA THR A 241 -21.93 4.37 34.68
C THR A 241 -22.41 2.93 34.92
N THR A 242 -23.71 2.69 34.77
CA THR A 242 -24.33 1.38 35.02
C THR A 242 -24.30 0.51 33.77
N ALA A 243 -23.92 -0.76 33.93
CA ALA A 243 -23.91 -1.76 32.87
C ALA A 243 -25.26 -1.89 32.16
N SER A 244 -25.23 -2.14 30.84
CA SER A 244 -26.41 -2.28 29.96
C SER A 244 -27.27 -1.02 29.77
N LEU A 245 -26.92 0.10 30.39
CA LEU A 245 -27.50 1.40 30.07
C LEU A 245 -26.65 2.12 29.03
N ALA A 246 -27.28 2.99 28.26
CA ALA A 246 -26.63 3.63 27.13
C ALA A 246 -26.87 5.13 27.08
N GLY A 247 -25.92 5.89 26.53
CA GLY A 247 -26.15 7.28 26.14
C GLY A 247 -27.25 7.35 25.07
N VAL A 248 -27.17 6.50 24.05
CA VAL A 248 -28.18 6.37 23.00
C VAL A 248 -28.55 4.91 22.81
N ALA A 249 -29.84 4.58 22.85
CA ALA A 249 -30.35 3.23 22.61
C ALA A 249 -31.36 3.20 21.46
N HIS A 250 -31.32 2.14 20.66
CA HIS A 250 -32.31 1.87 19.62
C HIS A 250 -32.55 0.37 19.43
N SER A 251 -33.82 -0.03 19.29
CA SER A 251 -34.21 -1.45 19.23
C SER A 251 -34.98 -1.86 17.98
N THR A 252 -35.77 -0.97 17.36
CA THR A 252 -36.63 -1.30 16.22
C THR A 252 -36.77 -0.13 15.25
N GLY A 253 -36.73 -0.42 13.95
CA GLY A 253 -36.90 0.59 12.90
C GLY A 253 -35.57 1.14 12.38
N THR A 254 -35.60 2.31 11.76
CA THR A 254 -34.39 3.04 11.34
C THR A 254 -34.26 4.31 12.14
N ALA A 255 -33.11 4.55 12.76
CA ALA A 255 -32.80 5.83 13.39
C ALA A 255 -31.50 6.42 12.83
N THR A 256 -31.35 7.74 12.98
CA THR A 256 -30.19 8.48 12.44
C THR A 256 -29.47 9.24 13.55
N VAL A 257 -28.13 9.20 13.55
CA VAL A 257 -27.29 9.89 14.54
C VAL A 257 -26.12 10.64 13.87
N TYR A 258 -25.93 11.92 14.17
CA TYR A 258 -24.80 12.70 13.64
C TYR A 258 -24.18 13.63 14.69
N ASP A 259 -22.88 13.89 14.57
CA ASP A 259 -22.18 14.90 15.36
C ASP A 259 -22.36 14.71 16.88
N LEU A 260 -22.10 13.51 17.38
CA LEU A 260 -22.23 13.18 18.81
C LEU A 260 -20.87 13.08 19.48
N ASP A 261 -20.78 13.56 20.72
CA ASP A 261 -19.61 13.38 21.59
C ASP A 261 -20.01 12.59 22.84
N LEU A 262 -19.66 11.31 22.89
CA LEU A 262 -20.02 10.40 23.96
C LEU A 262 -18.96 10.49 25.06
N ARG A 263 -19.39 10.78 26.29
CA ARG A 263 -18.49 11.05 27.42
C ARG A 263 -18.81 10.11 28.58
N GLY A 264 -17.88 9.22 28.90
CA GLY A 264 -17.96 8.39 30.10
C GLY A 264 -17.63 9.16 31.37
N ASP A 265 -17.38 8.44 32.45
CA ASP A 265 -17.06 9.03 33.76
C ASP A 265 -15.60 9.44 33.94
N GLY A 266 -14.74 9.19 32.94
CA GLY A 266 -13.30 9.40 33.00
C GLY A 266 -12.55 8.39 33.86
N LEU A 267 -13.21 7.32 34.32
CA LEU A 267 -12.68 6.26 35.18
C LEU A 267 -12.89 4.88 34.53
N THR A 268 -13.80 4.05 35.07
CA THR A 268 -14.04 2.66 34.64
C THR A 268 -15.55 2.37 34.53
N GLY A 269 -16.36 3.39 34.21
CA GLY A 269 -17.80 3.23 34.03
C GLY A 269 -18.16 2.08 33.08
N SER A 270 -19.34 1.48 33.27
CA SER A 270 -19.73 0.26 32.55
C SER A 270 -20.87 0.45 31.55
N GLY A 271 -21.30 1.68 31.27
CA GLY A 271 -22.35 1.92 30.27
C GLY A 271 -21.86 1.85 28.83
N ASP A 272 -22.83 1.89 27.91
CA ASP A 272 -22.62 1.90 26.47
C ASP A 272 -22.79 3.32 25.89
N GLY A 273 -21.96 3.74 24.95
CA GLY A 273 -22.16 5.01 24.24
C GLY A 273 -23.43 4.96 23.36
N ILE A 274 -23.38 4.10 22.33
CA ILE A 274 -24.53 3.78 21.46
C ILE A 274 -24.80 2.28 21.53
N LEU A 275 -26.05 1.92 21.85
CA LEU A 275 -26.53 0.55 21.93
C LEU A 275 -27.57 0.26 20.83
N LYS A 276 -27.25 -0.68 19.93
CA LYS A 276 -28.16 -1.22 18.93
C LYS A 276 -28.59 -2.65 19.30
N THR A 277 -29.89 -2.83 19.50
CA THR A 277 -30.55 -4.13 19.79
C THR A 277 -31.70 -4.38 18.82
N GLY A 278 -32.35 -5.55 18.87
CA GLY A 278 -33.55 -5.85 18.07
C GLY A 278 -33.36 -5.74 16.55
N THR A 279 -34.39 -5.27 15.82
CA THR A 279 -34.43 -5.24 14.35
C THR A 279 -34.06 -3.86 13.80
N GLY A 280 -33.90 -3.75 12.48
CA GLY A 280 -33.68 -2.46 11.81
C GLY A 280 -32.23 -1.94 11.91
N LYS A 281 -32.02 -0.63 11.87
CA LYS A 281 -30.67 -0.04 11.76
C LYS A 281 -30.51 1.33 12.40
N ILE A 282 -29.31 1.65 12.87
CA ILE A 282 -28.85 3.03 13.03
C ILE A 282 -27.92 3.37 11.86
N VAL A 283 -28.09 4.55 11.27
CA VAL A 283 -27.16 5.12 10.26
C VAL A 283 -26.65 6.46 10.75
N GLY A 284 -25.37 6.78 10.55
CA GLY A 284 -24.82 8.02 11.09
C GLY A 284 -23.37 8.32 10.73
N GLY A 285 -22.79 9.31 11.41
CA GLY A 285 -21.39 9.67 11.25
C GLY A 285 -20.91 10.76 12.21
N ASN A 286 -19.60 10.99 12.22
CA ASN A 286 -18.92 11.93 13.12
C ASN A 286 -19.23 11.67 14.61
N ILE A 287 -18.99 10.42 15.03
CA ILE A 287 -19.14 10.01 16.42
C ILE A 287 -17.79 10.17 17.11
N ARG A 288 -17.75 10.96 18.18
CA ARG A 288 -16.54 11.24 18.95
C ARG A 288 -16.65 10.68 20.37
N CYS A 289 -15.51 10.29 20.94
CA CYS A 289 -15.40 9.99 22.36
C CYS A 289 -14.32 10.87 23.01
N SER A 290 -14.69 12.02 23.57
CA SER A 290 -13.70 12.92 24.21
C SER A 290 -13.30 12.51 25.64
N LEU A 291 -14.07 11.64 26.29
CA LEU A 291 -13.84 11.19 27.66
C LEU A 291 -14.24 9.71 27.78
N GLY A 292 -13.29 8.86 28.18
CA GLY A 292 -13.51 7.42 28.40
C GLY A 292 -14.22 7.16 29.73
N GLY A 293 -14.13 5.92 30.21
CA GLY A 293 -14.88 5.47 31.39
C GLY A 293 -16.24 4.89 31.02
N MET A 294 -16.23 3.97 30.06
CA MET A 294 -17.39 3.25 29.55
C MET A 294 -17.00 1.82 29.15
N GLU A 295 -17.95 0.90 29.09
CA GLU A 295 -17.68 -0.48 28.64
C GLU A 295 -17.53 -0.47 27.11
N ASN A 296 -18.57 -0.07 26.39
CA ASN A 296 -18.55 -0.04 24.93
C ASN A 296 -18.85 1.36 24.41
N LEU A 297 -18.02 1.91 23.52
CA LEU A 297 -18.44 3.14 22.82
C LEU A 297 -19.62 2.82 21.88
N LEU A 298 -19.50 1.72 21.12
CA LEU A 298 -20.51 1.23 20.20
C LEU A 298 -20.77 -0.24 20.51
N ARG A 299 -22.04 -0.60 20.79
CA ARG A 299 -22.46 -1.98 21.01
C ARG A 299 -23.58 -2.38 20.05
N VAL A 300 -23.40 -3.49 19.35
CA VAL A 300 -24.37 -4.02 18.39
C VAL A 300 -24.64 -5.48 18.70
N SER A 301 -25.80 -5.77 19.29
CA SER A 301 -26.19 -7.14 19.65
C SER A 301 -27.15 -7.78 18.64
N ALA A 302 -27.85 -6.97 17.84
CA ALA A 302 -28.71 -7.43 16.76
C ALA A 302 -28.93 -6.35 15.67
N ALA A 303 -29.10 -6.82 14.44
CA ALA A 303 -29.25 -5.99 13.23
C ALA A 303 -28.09 -5.00 13.03
N THR A 304 -28.28 -3.82 12.42
CA THR A 304 -27.15 -3.04 11.87
C THR A 304 -26.89 -1.71 12.59
N LEU A 305 -25.62 -1.39 12.85
CA LEU A 305 -25.11 -0.04 13.11
C LEU A 305 -24.13 0.33 11.99
N ALA A 306 -24.44 1.36 11.21
CA ALA A 306 -23.63 1.83 10.10
C ALA A 306 -23.16 3.27 10.33
N LEU A 307 -21.85 3.52 10.38
CA LEU A 307 -21.26 4.81 10.69
C LEU A 307 -20.14 5.19 9.71
N ASP A 308 -20.12 6.45 9.27
CA ASP A 308 -19.13 6.96 8.31
C ASP A 308 -17.83 7.51 8.94
N ASP A 309 -17.85 7.86 10.22
CA ASP A 309 -16.69 8.38 10.96
C ASP A 309 -16.85 8.13 12.47
N VAL A 310 -15.82 7.56 13.09
CA VAL A 310 -15.71 7.33 14.53
C VAL A 310 -14.32 7.76 14.96
N HIS A 311 -14.25 8.69 15.92
CA HIS A 311 -13.00 9.29 16.37
C HIS A 311 -12.80 9.16 17.88
N VAL A 312 -11.79 8.39 18.28
CA VAL A 312 -11.44 8.12 19.69
C VAL A 312 -10.02 8.59 19.97
N PRO A 313 -9.83 9.89 20.31
CA PRO A 313 -8.53 10.45 20.69
C PRO A 313 -8.12 10.00 22.10
N PRO A 314 -6.86 10.24 22.53
CA PRO A 314 -6.45 10.04 23.91
C PRO A 314 -7.37 10.78 24.89
N SER A 315 -7.86 10.06 25.90
CA SER A 315 -8.75 10.59 26.93
C SER A 315 -8.51 9.88 28.26
N ALA A 316 -8.93 10.47 29.38
CA ALA A 316 -8.98 9.77 30.67
C ALA A 316 -10.07 8.68 30.65
N GLY A 317 -9.90 7.65 31.50
CA GLY A 317 -10.83 6.54 31.67
C GLY A 317 -10.67 5.42 30.63
N THR A 318 -10.97 4.20 31.05
CA THR A 318 -10.90 3.00 30.21
C THR A 318 -12.08 2.93 29.23
N ILE A 319 -11.82 2.38 28.05
CA ILE A 319 -12.85 1.99 27.09
C ILE A 319 -12.57 0.52 26.78
N GLU A 320 -13.44 -0.39 27.24
CA GLU A 320 -13.21 -1.83 27.02
C GLU A 320 -13.26 -2.12 25.52
N ASN A 321 -14.33 -1.69 24.84
CA ASN A 321 -14.48 -1.88 23.40
C ASN A 321 -14.86 -0.57 22.72
N VAL A 322 -14.11 -0.15 21.69
CA VAL A 322 -14.62 0.94 20.83
C VAL A 322 -15.84 0.43 20.05
N THR A 323 -15.74 -0.76 19.47
CA THR A 323 -16.90 -1.45 18.90
C THR A 323 -16.98 -2.89 19.42
N LEU A 324 -18.09 -3.22 20.07
CA LEU A 324 -18.51 -4.58 20.37
C LEU A 324 -19.62 -4.99 19.40
N THR A 325 -19.39 -6.03 18.61
CA THR A 325 -20.45 -6.68 17.83
C THR A 325 -20.65 -8.09 18.37
N GLU A 326 -21.88 -8.42 18.76
CA GLU A 326 -22.22 -9.70 19.38
C GLU A 326 -23.57 -10.24 18.87
N GLY A 327 -23.94 -11.45 19.28
CA GLY A 327 -25.20 -12.08 18.90
C GLY A 327 -25.36 -12.16 17.37
N THR A 328 -26.36 -11.45 16.84
CA THR A 328 -26.60 -11.33 15.38
C THR A 328 -26.36 -9.90 14.87
N GLY A 329 -25.63 -9.11 15.65
CA GLY A 329 -25.29 -7.74 15.33
C GLY A 329 -24.40 -7.62 14.09
N ARG A 330 -24.50 -6.47 13.44
CA ARG A 330 -23.69 -6.08 12.30
C ARG A 330 -23.17 -4.66 12.48
N PHE A 331 -21.87 -4.50 12.56
CA PHE A 331 -21.23 -3.19 12.46
C PHE A 331 -20.72 -2.93 11.04
N GLN A 332 -20.94 -1.71 10.55
CA GLN A 332 -20.36 -1.21 9.30
C GLN A 332 -19.72 0.15 9.56
N GLY A 333 -18.41 0.23 9.43
CA GLY A 333 -17.64 1.45 9.69
C GLY A 333 -16.88 1.93 8.47
N GLN A 334 -16.88 3.23 8.24
CA GLN A 334 -15.88 3.92 7.41
C GLN A 334 -15.09 4.89 8.29
N ALA A 335 -13.83 5.16 7.93
CA ALA A 335 -12.95 6.11 8.62
C ALA A 335 -12.85 5.90 10.16
N HIS A 336 -12.74 4.64 10.60
CA HIS A 336 -12.63 4.30 12.02
C HIS A 336 -11.26 4.68 12.57
N ASN A 337 -11.18 5.79 13.32
CA ASN A 337 -9.93 6.40 13.77
C ASN A 337 -9.80 6.32 15.30
N VAL A 338 -8.93 5.43 15.77
CA VAL A 338 -8.75 5.13 17.20
C VAL A 338 -7.28 5.29 17.55
N GLY A 339 -7.00 6.23 18.45
CA GLY A 339 -5.65 6.62 18.84
C GLY A 339 -5.52 6.79 20.34
N ASN A 340 -6.02 5.87 21.15
CA ASN A 340 -6.16 6.03 22.61
C ASN A 340 -5.56 4.84 23.39
N PRO A 341 -4.59 5.07 24.29
CA PRO A 341 -3.94 4.01 25.08
C PRO A 341 -4.81 3.39 26.17
N ASN A 342 -5.95 4.00 26.49
CA ASN A 342 -6.89 3.45 27.47
C ASN A 342 -7.98 2.57 26.82
N VAL A 343 -7.85 2.29 25.52
CA VAL A 343 -8.71 1.32 24.80
C VAL A 343 -8.12 -0.08 24.94
N VAL A 344 -8.94 -1.03 25.39
CA VAL A 344 -8.58 -2.46 25.40
C VAL A 344 -8.73 -3.02 23.99
N ASP A 345 -9.94 -3.15 23.48
CA ASP A 345 -10.22 -3.65 22.14
C ASP A 345 -10.75 -2.52 21.24
N CYS A 346 -10.10 -2.31 20.09
CA CYS A 346 -10.68 -1.43 19.07
C CYS A 346 -11.94 -2.08 18.49
N ILE A 347 -11.83 -3.32 17.99
CA ILE A 347 -12.95 -4.11 17.49
C ILE A 347 -13.01 -5.45 18.22
N HIS A 348 -14.10 -5.68 18.94
CA HIS A 348 -14.42 -6.93 19.61
C HIS A 348 -15.61 -7.59 18.90
N VAL A 349 -15.42 -8.84 18.45
CA VAL A 349 -16.43 -9.61 17.72
C VAL A 349 -16.73 -10.92 18.44
N ALA A 350 -17.97 -11.08 18.89
CA ALA A 350 -18.47 -12.25 19.61
C ALA A 350 -19.76 -12.79 18.96
N GLY A 351 -20.28 -13.92 19.48
CA GLY A 351 -21.49 -14.56 18.95
C GLY A 351 -21.30 -15.01 17.49
N THR A 352 -22.31 -14.81 16.64
CA THR A 352 -22.27 -15.09 15.18
C THR A 352 -22.41 -13.78 14.39
N SER A 353 -21.75 -12.73 14.88
CA SER A 353 -21.93 -11.37 14.41
C SER A 353 -21.10 -11.05 13.17
N THR A 354 -21.35 -9.88 12.56
CA THR A 354 -20.64 -9.42 11.36
C THR A 354 -20.00 -8.04 11.59
N CYS A 355 -18.76 -7.85 11.20
CA CYS A 355 -18.08 -6.57 11.27
C CYS A 355 -17.40 -6.23 9.93
N ILE A 356 -17.69 -5.05 9.38
CA ILE A 356 -17.12 -4.59 8.10
C ILE A 356 -16.56 -3.18 8.30
N ILE A 357 -15.27 -2.99 7.99
CA ILE A 357 -14.60 -1.71 8.19
C ILE A 357 -13.76 -1.32 6.98
N TYR A 358 -13.92 -0.07 6.55
CA TYR A 358 -13.17 0.55 5.47
C TYR A 358 -12.24 1.64 5.99
N SER A 359 -10.98 1.60 5.57
CA SER A 359 -9.93 2.58 5.86
C SER A 359 -9.74 2.86 7.37
N PRO A 360 -9.47 1.84 8.20
CA PRO A 360 -9.15 2.05 9.62
C PRO A 360 -7.85 2.85 9.82
N ASN A 361 -7.79 3.63 10.89
CA ASN A 361 -6.54 4.21 11.40
C ASN A 361 -6.44 3.92 12.90
N TRP A 362 -5.81 2.80 13.24
CA TRP A 362 -5.76 2.28 14.59
C TRP A 362 -4.34 2.30 15.12
N PHE A 363 -4.12 2.98 16.24
CA PHE A 363 -2.81 3.06 16.87
C PHE A 363 -2.95 3.24 18.40
N ASN A 364 -1.91 2.85 19.13
CA ASN A 364 -1.77 3.02 20.58
C ASN A 364 -2.77 2.28 21.48
N MET A 365 -3.76 1.54 20.97
CA MET A 365 -4.64 0.70 21.80
C MET A 365 -3.97 -0.61 22.25
N THR A 366 -4.61 -1.39 23.14
CA THR A 366 -4.11 -2.71 23.53
C THR A 366 -4.23 -3.72 22.39
N ASN A 367 -5.44 -3.93 21.88
CA ASN A 367 -5.74 -4.87 20.80
C ASN A 367 -6.45 -4.18 19.63
N GLY A 368 -6.06 -4.53 18.40
CA GLY A 368 -6.71 -4.08 17.17
C GLY A 368 -8.03 -4.82 16.94
N LEU A 369 -7.94 -6.11 16.58
CA LEU A 369 -9.09 -6.98 16.36
C LEU A 369 -9.08 -8.15 17.36
N HIS A 370 -10.18 -8.32 18.08
CA HIS A 370 -10.39 -9.41 19.03
C HIS A 370 -11.60 -10.26 18.61
N LEU A 371 -11.37 -11.55 18.38
CA LEU A 371 -12.41 -12.55 18.12
C LEU A 371 -12.65 -13.40 19.37
N ALA A 372 -13.88 -13.31 19.90
CA ALA A 372 -14.35 -14.04 21.08
C ALA A 372 -15.53 -15.00 20.76
N GLY A 373 -15.82 -15.25 19.48
CA GLY A 373 -16.86 -16.19 19.03
C GLY A 373 -16.54 -16.91 17.73
N ASP A 374 -17.06 -18.13 17.59
CA ASP A 374 -17.06 -18.90 16.34
C ASP A 374 -18.26 -18.49 15.45
N GLY A 375 -18.15 -18.65 14.13
CA GLY A 375 -19.22 -18.31 13.19
C GLY A 375 -19.33 -16.82 12.86
N VAL A 376 -18.32 -16.03 13.22
CA VAL A 376 -18.28 -14.58 12.96
C VAL A 376 -17.79 -14.27 11.54
N THR A 377 -18.20 -13.13 10.99
CA THR A 377 -17.70 -12.64 9.70
C THR A 377 -17.06 -11.27 9.87
N VAL A 378 -15.77 -11.15 9.59
CA VAL A 378 -15.02 -9.89 9.72
C VAL A 378 -14.33 -9.54 8.40
N THR A 379 -14.51 -8.31 7.95
CA THR A 379 -13.85 -7.77 6.75
C THR A 379 -13.26 -6.40 7.05
N ILE A 380 -11.94 -6.27 6.88
CA ILE A 380 -11.20 -5.01 7.06
C ILE A 380 -10.42 -4.72 5.77
N ILE A 381 -10.64 -3.54 5.20
CA ILE A 381 -10.04 -3.14 3.92
C ILE A 381 -9.35 -1.77 4.05
N GLY A 382 -8.09 -1.70 3.64
CA GLY A 382 -7.24 -0.51 3.67
C GLY A 382 -6.72 -0.17 5.08
N GLY A 383 -6.13 1.01 5.22
CA GLY A 383 -5.81 1.59 6.53
C GLY A 383 -4.57 1.05 7.24
N SER A 384 -4.41 1.43 8.51
CA SER A 384 -3.27 1.07 9.39
C SER A 384 -3.77 0.50 10.72
N VAL A 385 -3.09 -0.54 11.22
CA VAL A 385 -3.35 -1.21 12.50
C VAL A 385 -2.04 -1.40 13.28
N ASP A 386 -1.87 -0.60 14.33
CA ASP A 386 -0.63 -0.50 15.13
C ASP A 386 -0.92 -0.53 16.65
N PRO A 387 -1.43 -1.65 17.18
CA PRO A 387 -1.71 -1.79 18.61
C PRO A 387 -0.44 -2.12 19.40
N THR A 388 -0.55 -2.06 20.73
CA THR A 388 0.56 -2.31 21.66
C THR A 388 0.71 -3.79 22.04
N ALA A 389 -0.37 -4.59 22.03
CA ALA A 389 -0.33 -6.02 22.37
C ALA A 389 -0.62 -6.93 21.17
N PHE A 390 -1.81 -6.87 20.57
CA PHE A 390 -2.19 -7.77 19.46
C PHE A 390 -2.95 -7.04 18.34
N SER A 391 -2.49 -7.21 17.09
CA SER A 391 -3.22 -6.83 15.87
C SER A 391 -4.40 -7.77 15.60
N LEU A 392 -4.22 -9.06 15.88
CA LEU A 392 -5.28 -10.06 15.88
C LEU A 392 -5.14 -10.93 17.13
N LEU A 393 -6.17 -10.87 17.98
CA LEU A 393 -6.37 -11.74 19.12
C LEU A 393 -7.55 -12.66 18.83
N ILE A 394 -7.33 -13.97 18.87
CA ILE A 394 -8.39 -14.99 18.81
C ILE A 394 -8.36 -15.73 20.14
N ASP A 395 -9.51 -15.76 20.80
CA ASP A 395 -9.63 -16.38 22.11
C ASP A 395 -9.21 -17.86 22.10
N PRO A 396 -8.48 -18.36 23.14
CA PRO A 396 -7.89 -19.69 23.12
C PRO A 396 -8.88 -20.85 22.99
N ALA A 397 -10.14 -20.64 23.35
CA ALA A 397 -11.18 -21.67 23.34
C ALA A 397 -11.87 -21.84 21.97
N LEU A 398 -11.61 -20.94 21.02
CA LEU A 398 -12.30 -20.92 19.72
C LEU A 398 -11.82 -22.04 18.79
N THR A 399 -12.76 -22.58 18.02
CA THR A 399 -12.50 -23.67 17.07
C THR A 399 -12.41 -23.19 15.62
N GLY A 400 -12.82 -21.96 15.33
CA GLY A 400 -12.80 -21.33 14.00
C GLY A 400 -13.98 -21.72 13.10
N VAL A 401 -14.88 -22.59 13.57
CA VAL A 401 -15.93 -23.17 12.73
C VAL A 401 -16.89 -22.10 12.24
N GLY A 402 -17.05 -22.01 10.92
CA GLY A 402 -17.93 -21.03 10.27
C GLY A 402 -17.42 -19.59 10.32
N THR A 403 -16.20 -19.35 10.83
CA THR A 403 -15.61 -18.02 10.92
C THR A 403 -14.97 -17.63 9.58
N VAL A 404 -15.25 -16.41 9.13
CA VAL A 404 -14.64 -15.79 7.94
C VAL A 404 -13.90 -14.53 8.37
N LEU A 405 -12.58 -14.49 8.13
CA LEU A 405 -11.74 -13.33 8.42
C LEU A 405 -10.99 -12.90 7.16
N VAL A 406 -11.30 -11.70 6.68
CA VAL A 406 -10.63 -11.06 5.54
C VAL A 406 -10.01 -9.74 6.00
N VAL A 407 -8.67 -9.68 6.02
CA VAL A 407 -7.93 -8.47 6.40
C VAL A 407 -6.95 -8.10 5.29
N SER A 408 -7.17 -6.96 4.67
CA SER A 408 -6.32 -6.43 3.61
C SER A 408 -6.02 -4.96 3.90
N SER A 409 -4.95 -4.70 4.66
CA SER A 409 -4.61 -3.35 5.14
C SER A 409 -3.17 -2.95 4.82
N THR A 410 -2.93 -1.65 4.70
CA THR A 410 -1.68 -1.07 4.21
C THR A 410 -0.52 -1.22 5.20
N THR A 411 -0.79 -1.21 6.51
CA THR A 411 0.22 -1.42 7.56
C THR A 411 -0.38 -2.20 8.72
N VAL A 412 0.22 -3.33 9.11
CA VAL A 412 -0.19 -4.10 10.30
C VAL A 412 1.03 -4.67 11.00
N GLN A 413 1.19 -4.39 12.29
CA GLN A 413 2.22 -5.09 13.07
C GLN A 413 1.88 -6.57 13.19
N PRO A 414 2.83 -7.51 13.01
CA PRO A 414 2.55 -8.95 13.09
C PRO A 414 2.46 -9.44 14.54
N LEU A 415 1.63 -8.79 15.35
CA LEU A 415 1.35 -9.16 16.73
C LEU A 415 0.08 -10.01 16.74
N PHE A 416 0.23 -11.33 16.75
CA PHE A 416 -0.90 -12.25 16.62
C PHE A 416 -0.93 -13.26 17.77
N SER A 417 -2.13 -13.60 18.21
CA SER A 417 -2.39 -14.70 19.14
C SER A 417 -3.61 -15.47 18.64
N PHE A 418 -3.44 -16.76 18.34
CA PHE A 418 -4.53 -17.62 17.90
C PHE A 418 -4.29 -19.09 18.28
N PRO A 419 -5.34 -19.86 18.64
CA PRO A 419 -5.22 -21.29 18.87
C PRO A 419 -5.12 -22.06 17.54
N SER A 420 -4.35 -23.15 17.53
CA SER A 420 -4.19 -24.01 16.35
C SER A 420 -5.51 -24.60 15.85
N ALA A 421 -6.46 -24.87 16.76
CA ALA A 421 -7.79 -25.36 16.43
C ALA A 421 -8.56 -24.37 15.54
N ALA A 422 -8.51 -23.07 15.83
CA ALA A 422 -9.20 -22.04 15.07
C ALA A 422 -8.69 -21.91 13.64
N ILE A 423 -7.37 -21.86 13.46
CA ILE A 423 -6.75 -21.68 12.14
C ILE A 423 -7.05 -22.85 11.20
N GLY A 424 -7.22 -24.07 11.73
CA GLY A 424 -7.45 -25.26 10.92
C GLY A 424 -8.83 -25.33 10.24
N THR A 425 -9.80 -24.51 10.66
CA THR A 425 -11.19 -24.59 10.16
C THR A 425 -11.77 -23.27 9.65
N MET A 426 -11.15 -22.14 10.00
CA MET A 426 -11.62 -20.82 9.57
C MET A 426 -11.24 -20.52 8.11
N GLN A 427 -12.05 -19.71 7.43
CA GLN A 427 -11.65 -19.07 6.17
C GLN A 427 -10.86 -17.81 6.50
N LEU A 428 -9.53 -17.91 6.48
CA LEU A 428 -8.61 -16.81 6.76
C LEU A 428 -7.92 -16.34 5.48
N ASN A 429 -8.08 -15.07 5.12
CA ASN A 429 -7.20 -14.38 4.20
C ASN A 429 -6.70 -13.11 4.88
N ALA A 430 -5.39 -13.05 5.12
CA ALA A 430 -4.78 -11.88 5.71
C ALA A 430 -3.49 -11.50 4.99
N THR A 431 -3.45 -10.26 4.47
CA THR A 431 -2.28 -9.64 3.85
C THR A 431 -1.75 -8.54 4.75
N PHE A 432 -0.47 -8.63 5.13
CA PHE A 432 0.15 -7.72 6.08
C PHE A 432 1.43 -7.13 5.53
N HIS A 433 1.60 -5.83 5.75
CA HIS A 433 2.85 -5.12 5.52
C HIS A 433 3.41 -4.65 6.85
N GLN A 434 4.60 -5.13 7.19
CA GLN A 434 5.33 -4.68 8.35
C GLN A 434 6.34 -3.59 7.95
N THR A 435 6.34 -2.47 8.67
CA THR A 435 7.37 -1.43 8.55
C THR A 435 8.64 -1.88 9.26
N LEU A 436 9.80 -1.56 8.67
CA LEU A 436 11.11 -1.77 9.27
C LEU A 436 11.19 -1.10 10.65
N THR A 437 11.72 -1.82 11.64
CA THR A 437 12.04 -1.31 12.99
C THR A 437 13.44 -1.77 13.40
N ASP A 438 13.98 -1.25 14.50
CA ASP A 438 15.30 -1.66 15.03
C ASP A 438 15.42 -3.16 15.37
N VAL A 439 14.30 -3.88 15.48
CA VAL A 439 14.24 -5.28 15.90
C VAL A 439 13.56 -6.21 14.90
N ARG A 440 12.99 -5.68 13.79
CA ARG A 440 12.26 -6.49 12.80
C ARG A 440 12.40 -5.89 11.39
N ASN A 441 12.64 -6.75 10.41
CA ASN A 441 12.73 -6.37 8.99
C ASN A 441 11.38 -5.88 8.44
N GLY A 442 11.44 -5.07 7.39
CA GLY A 442 10.26 -4.79 6.57
C GLY A 442 9.90 -6.03 5.75
N GLU A 443 8.70 -6.58 5.96
CA GLU A 443 8.27 -7.84 5.34
C GLU A 443 6.81 -7.74 4.88
N SER A 444 6.49 -8.38 3.75
CA SER A 444 5.13 -8.61 3.29
C SER A 444 4.78 -10.08 3.57
N ARG A 445 3.70 -10.32 4.32
CA ARG A 445 3.28 -11.68 4.68
C ARG A 445 1.85 -11.93 4.19
N VAL A 446 1.67 -13.06 3.51
CA VAL A 446 0.37 -13.55 3.04
C VAL A 446 0.06 -14.85 3.81
N VAL A 447 -1.05 -14.87 4.55
CA VAL A 447 -1.48 -16.04 5.34
C VAL A 447 -2.84 -16.52 4.83
N GLY A 448 -2.93 -17.82 4.50
CA GLY A 448 -4.18 -18.48 4.09
C GLY A 448 -4.63 -18.22 2.65
N ALA A 449 -3.74 -17.76 1.77
CA ALA A 449 -4.05 -17.53 0.34
C ALA A 449 -2.97 -18.11 -0.59
N ASP A 450 -3.37 -18.43 -1.84
CA ASP A 450 -2.46 -18.87 -2.90
C ASP A 450 -1.62 -17.69 -3.43
N MET A 451 -0.33 -17.91 -3.64
CA MET A 451 0.54 -16.96 -4.34
C MET A 451 0.53 -17.25 -5.84
N VAL A 452 -0.22 -16.45 -6.61
CA VAL A 452 -0.27 -16.56 -8.08
C VAL A 452 0.58 -15.46 -8.69
N THR A 453 1.61 -15.84 -9.45
CA THR A 453 2.45 -14.91 -10.21
C THR A 453 2.09 -15.00 -11.70
N GLY A 454 1.48 -13.95 -12.24
CA GLY A 454 1.25 -13.76 -13.68
C GLY A 454 -0.19 -14.03 -14.13
N PHE A 455 -0.50 -13.61 -15.36
CA PHE A 455 -1.73 -13.90 -16.08
C PHE A 455 -1.42 -14.68 -17.36
N PRO A 456 -2.35 -15.48 -17.93
CA PRO A 456 -2.13 -16.16 -19.20
C PRO A 456 -1.70 -15.22 -20.34
N GLU A 457 -2.19 -13.98 -20.33
CA GLU A 457 -1.89 -12.94 -21.33
C GLU A 457 -0.62 -12.15 -21.01
N LEU A 458 -0.16 -12.18 -19.75
CA LEU A 458 0.95 -11.40 -19.21
C LEU A 458 1.67 -12.24 -18.16
N GLY A 459 2.52 -13.16 -18.61
CA GLY A 459 3.33 -13.99 -17.71
C GLY A 459 4.25 -13.12 -16.85
N SER A 460 4.44 -13.52 -15.59
CA SER A 460 5.47 -12.96 -14.71
C SER A 460 6.33 -14.08 -14.14
N GLY A 461 7.55 -13.73 -13.70
CA GLY A 461 8.46 -14.70 -13.10
C GLY A 461 8.32 -14.77 -11.58
N LEU A 462 8.59 -15.95 -11.02
CA LEU A 462 8.82 -16.16 -9.59
C LEU A 462 10.31 -16.43 -9.37
N VAL A 463 10.92 -15.73 -8.41
CA VAL A 463 12.31 -15.99 -8.00
C VAL A 463 12.34 -16.27 -6.50
N VAL A 464 12.98 -17.38 -6.12
CA VAL A 464 13.08 -17.86 -4.73
C VAL A 464 14.55 -18.15 -4.41
N GLY A 465 14.99 -17.87 -3.18
CA GLY A 465 16.38 -17.99 -2.74
C GLY A 465 16.90 -16.66 -2.20
N GLU A 466 18.10 -16.25 -2.62
CA GLU A 466 18.74 -14.98 -2.21
C GLU A 466 18.20 -13.75 -2.97
N GLY A 467 17.10 -13.90 -3.72
CA GLY A 467 16.44 -12.84 -4.48
C GLY A 467 16.76 -12.86 -5.98
N SER A 468 16.19 -11.91 -6.72
CA SER A 468 16.41 -11.75 -8.17
C SER A 468 17.78 -11.18 -8.52
N SER A 469 18.19 -11.32 -9.78
CA SER A 469 19.32 -10.56 -10.32
C SER A 469 19.13 -9.05 -10.09
N TYR A 470 20.21 -8.36 -9.78
CA TYR A 470 20.18 -6.97 -9.31
C TYR A 470 21.24 -6.10 -9.99
N SER A 471 20.88 -4.85 -10.25
CA SER A 471 21.81 -3.77 -10.62
C SER A 471 22.20 -2.90 -9.43
N ASP A 472 21.28 -2.70 -8.49
CA ASP A 472 21.55 -1.83 -7.35
C ASP A 472 22.68 -2.39 -6.49
N GLY A 473 23.74 -1.60 -6.27
CA GLY A 473 24.96 -2.07 -5.63
C GLY A 473 25.84 -3.00 -6.48
N ILE A 474 25.70 -2.98 -7.82
CA ILE A 474 26.77 -3.44 -8.71
C ILE A 474 27.88 -2.37 -8.79
N LYS A 475 29.12 -2.81 -9.01
CA LYS A 475 30.22 -1.98 -9.50
C LYS A 475 30.77 -2.62 -10.78
N VAL A 476 30.92 -1.80 -11.82
CA VAL A 476 31.44 -2.24 -13.13
C VAL A 476 32.55 -1.32 -13.59
N ILE A 477 33.67 -1.91 -14.04
CA ILE A 477 34.83 -1.16 -14.55
C ILE A 477 35.27 -1.78 -15.87
N SER A 478 35.37 -0.99 -16.94
CA SER A 478 36.01 -1.45 -18.18
C SER A 478 37.51 -1.09 -18.17
N THR A 479 38.35 -1.90 -18.81
CA THR A 479 39.79 -1.66 -18.93
C THR A 479 40.34 -1.88 -20.34
N ASP A 480 41.45 -1.20 -20.65
CA ASP A 480 42.18 -1.31 -21.92
C ASP A 480 43.08 -2.55 -22.03
N GLY A 481 43.14 -3.38 -20.98
CA GLY A 481 43.96 -4.58 -20.92
C GLY A 481 45.43 -4.34 -20.54
N THR A 482 45.79 -3.11 -20.17
CA THR A 482 47.14 -2.77 -19.69
C THR A 482 47.22 -2.62 -18.17
N GLU A 483 46.13 -2.91 -17.46
CA GLU A 483 46.12 -2.95 -16.00
C GLU A 483 47.04 -4.05 -15.44
N THR A 484 47.51 -3.83 -14.21
CA THR A 484 48.38 -4.76 -13.49
C THR A 484 47.81 -5.06 -12.11
N MET A 485 48.08 -6.26 -11.60
CA MET A 485 47.78 -6.61 -10.21
C MET A 485 49.00 -6.34 -9.34
N VAL A 486 48.85 -5.45 -8.35
CA VAL A 486 49.85 -5.22 -7.30
C VAL A 486 49.27 -5.74 -5.98
N GLY A 487 49.69 -6.95 -5.59
CA GLY A 487 49.03 -7.69 -4.52
C GLY A 487 47.61 -8.07 -4.95
N SER A 488 46.60 -7.70 -4.16
CA SER A 488 45.18 -7.91 -4.47
C SER A 488 44.51 -6.66 -5.04
N VAL A 489 45.27 -5.70 -5.58
CA VAL A 489 44.74 -4.43 -6.12
C VAL A 489 44.93 -4.36 -7.63
N VAL A 490 43.86 -4.15 -8.38
CA VAL A 490 43.88 -3.81 -9.81
C VAL A 490 44.31 -2.34 -9.95
N THR A 491 45.48 -2.08 -10.53
CA THR A 491 46.05 -0.73 -10.69
C THR A 491 46.76 -0.55 -12.03
N GLY A 492 46.88 0.69 -12.49
CA GLY A 492 47.38 1.00 -13.84
C GLY A 492 46.35 0.74 -14.94
N GLY A 493 46.74 0.99 -16.18
CA GLY A 493 45.87 0.97 -17.36
C GLY A 493 44.79 2.06 -17.36
N SER A 494 44.05 2.18 -18.47
CA SER A 494 42.83 2.99 -18.50
C SER A 494 41.69 2.21 -17.84
N GLN A 495 41.22 2.66 -16.69
CA GLN A 495 40.06 2.11 -16.00
C GLN A 495 38.91 3.12 -16.08
N VAL A 496 37.74 2.69 -16.55
CA VAL A 496 36.54 3.54 -16.70
C VAL A 496 35.40 2.93 -15.91
N ASP A 497 34.77 3.71 -15.03
CA ASP A 497 33.58 3.30 -14.30
C ASP A 497 32.35 3.25 -15.20
N GLU A 498 31.88 2.03 -15.45
CA GLU A 498 30.68 1.75 -16.24
C GLU A 498 29.46 1.47 -15.34
N THR A 499 29.56 1.68 -14.02
CA THR A 499 28.52 1.30 -13.06
C THR A 499 27.18 1.94 -13.39
N ALA A 500 27.16 3.23 -13.72
CA ALA A 500 25.91 3.92 -14.07
C ALA A 500 25.28 3.35 -15.35
N ALA A 501 26.09 3.01 -16.35
CA ALA A 501 25.62 2.37 -17.59
C ALA A 501 25.10 0.95 -17.30
N ALA A 502 25.82 0.15 -16.50
CA ALA A 502 25.40 -1.20 -16.10
C ALA A 502 24.10 -1.23 -15.29
N GLN A 503 23.84 -0.17 -14.50
CA GLN A 503 22.64 -0.03 -13.70
C GLN A 503 21.41 0.42 -14.50
N SER A 504 21.63 1.00 -15.68
CA SER A 504 20.55 1.43 -16.58
C SER A 504 19.67 0.25 -16.97
N ARG A 505 18.38 0.53 -17.18
CA ARG A 505 17.42 -0.40 -17.80
C ARG A 505 17.15 -0.07 -19.26
N SER A 506 17.45 1.16 -19.68
CA SER A 506 17.20 1.68 -21.02
C SER A 506 17.90 3.02 -21.22
N GLY A 507 18.55 3.21 -22.37
CA GLY A 507 19.14 4.48 -22.79
C GLY A 507 20.61 4.67 -22.38
N SER A 508 21.28 3.65 -21.84
CA SER A 508 22.72 3.69 -21.59
C SER A 508 23.32 2.30 -21.76
N THR A 509 24.36 2.20 -22.59
CA THR A 509 25.02 0.93 -22.91
C THR A 509 26.46 0.91 -22.41
N LEU A 510 26.95 -0.26 -22.03
CA LEU A 510 28.36 -0.51 -21.72
C LEU A 510 29.00 -1.47 -22.73
N THR A 511 30.32 -1.40 -22.87
CA THR A 511 31.12 -2.26 -23.76
C THR A 511 32.59 -2.33 -23.30
N PHE A 512 33.41 -3.13 -23.97
CA PHE A 512 34.86 -3.16 -23.76
C PHE A 512 35.50 -1.86 -24.27
N GLN A 513 36.64 -1.43 -23.72
CA GLN A 513 37.27 -0.18 -24.19
C GLN A 513 37.87 -0.29 -25.60
N GLY A 514 38.19 -1.50 -26.05
CA GLY A 514 38.79 -1.76 -27.34
C GLY A 514 38.66 -3.22 -27.77
N THR A 515 39.01 -3.48 -29.02
CA THR A 515 38.87 -4.80 -29.67
C THR A 515 40.06 -5.73 -29.50
N GLY A 516 41.14 -5.25 -28.88
CA GLY A 516 42.37 -5.99 -28.72
C GLY A 516 42.31 -7.02 -27.58
N VAL A 517 43.13 -8.07 -27.68
CA VAL A 517 43.35 -9.04 -26.60
C VAL A 517 43.74 -8.30 -25.31
N GLY A 518 43.15 -8.73 -24.19
CA GLY A 518 43.42 -8.17 -22.87
C GLY A 518 42.37 -7.17 -22.39
N ASN A 519 41.67 -6.47 -23.29
CA ASN A 519 40.57 -5.59 -22.89
C ASN A 519 39.54 -6.36 -22.07
N ALA A 520 39.09 -5.77 -20.96
CA ALA A 520 38.26 -6.48 -19.99
C ALA A 520 37.14 -5.60 -19.41
N ILE A 521 36.14 -6.25 -18.84
CA ILE A 521 35.11 -5.63 -18.00
C ILE A 521 35.05 -6.40 -16.68
N TYR A 522 35.19 -5.68 -15.58
CA TYR A 522 35.20 -6.18 -14.22
C TYR A 522 33.84 -5.94 -13.58
N PHE A 523 33.34 -6.93 -12.85
CA PHE A 523 32.06 -6.92 -12.17
C PHE A 523 32.23 -7.34 -10.72
N ALA A 524 31.66 -6.57 -9.80
CA ALA A 524 31.58 -6.92 -8.39
C ALA A 524 30.33 -6.37 -7.74
N SER A 525 29.97 -6.97 -6.61
CA SER A 525 28.92 -6.45 -5.73
C SER A 525 29.54 -5.50 -4.73
N SER A 526 29.04 -4.26 -4.64
CA SER A 526 29.32 -3.35 -3.52
C SER A 526 28.39 -3.59 -2.33
N ARG A 527 27.43 -4.51 -2.46
CA ARG A 527 26.60 -4.98 -1.33
C ARG A 527 27.38 -5.94 -0.44
N GLU A 528 27.09 -5.84 0.86
CA GLU A 528 27.72 -6.63 1.93
C GLU A 528 26.66 -7.39 2.75
N THR A 529 27.09 -8.45 3.42
CA THR A 529 26.31 -9.10 4.48
C THR A 529 26.16 -8.18 5.70
N THR A 530 25.26 -8.50 6.62
CA THR A 530 25.12 -7.77 7.90
C THR A 530 26.40 -7.77 8.74
N ALA A 531 27.30 -8.73 8.52
CA ALA A 531 28.61 -8.80 9.17
C ALA A 531 29.70 -7.97 8.44
N GLY A 532 29.33 -7.22 7.39
CA GLY A 532 30.26 -6.40 6.59
C GLY A 532 31.11 -7.19 5.61
N ALA A 533 30.78 -8.46 5.33
CA ALA A 533 31.50 -9.26 4.33
C ALA A 533 30.95 -9.02 2.92
N ALA A 534 31.81 -8.83 1.92
CA ALA A 534 31.42 -8.66 0.52
C ALA A 534 30.60 -9.85 0.00
N LEU A 535 29.59 -9.58 -0.83
CA LEU A 535 28.74 -10.63 -1.39
C LEU A 535 29.36 -11.27 -2.63
N LYS A 536 29.29 -12.60 -2.68
CA LYS A 536 29.56 -13.39 -3.89
C LYS A 536 28.38 -13.28 -4.85
N HIS A 537 28.65 -13.51 -6.13
CA HIS A 537 27.65 -13.60 -7.18
C HIS A 537 28.03 -14.76 -8.10
N TRP A 538 27.06 -15.41 -8.73
CA TRP A 538 27.29 -16.70 -9.37
C TRP A 538 27.01 -16.71 -10.88
N ALA A 539 26.38 -15.65 -11.36
CA ALA A 539 26.13 -15.42 -12.76
C ALA A 539 25.96 -13.92 -13.01
N ALA A 540 25.96 -13.54 -14.28
CA ALA A 540 25.44 -12.24 -14.70
C ALA A 540 24.21 -12.43 -15.58
N LYS A 541 23.23 -11.54 -15.45
CA LYS A 541 22.15 -11.36 -16.42
C LYS A 541 22.52 -10.19 -17.31
N VAL A 542 22.54 -10.38 -18.62
CA VAL A 542 22.85 -9.34 -19.59
C VAL A 542 21.70 -9.14 -20.56
N THR A 543 21.44 -7.88 -20.91
CA THR A 543 20.64 -7.52 -22.07
C THR A 543 21.60 -7.04 -23.15
N GLN A 544 21.85 -7.88 -24.14
CA GLN A 544 22.77 -7.59 -25.22
C GLN A 544 22.04 -6.90 -26.37
N VAL A 545 22.51 -5.70 -26.74
CA VAL A 545 21.94 -4.89 -27.81
C VAL A 545 22.59 -5.24 -29.14
N ALA A 546 23.92 -5.37 -29.17
CA ALA A 546 24.68 -5.77 -30.34
C ALA A 546 25.58 -6.97 -30.04
N ALA A 547 25.67 -7.89 -31.02
CA ALA A 547 26.57 -9.02 -31.00
C ALA A 547 28.04 -8.59 -31.10
N GLY A 548 28.91 -9.29 -30.38
CA GLY A 548 30.33 -9.32 -30.70
C GLY A 548 30.54 -10.12 -31.99
N VAL A 549 31.50 -9.69 -32.81
CA VAL A 549 31.83 -10.36 -34.08
C VAL A 549 33.29 -10.78 -34.05
N ASP A 550 33.53 -12.04 -34.41
CA ASP A 550 34.81 -12.71 -34.30
C ASP A 550 35.36 -12.76 -32.86
N GLY A 551 36.52 -13.36 -32.68
CA GLY A 551 37.24 -13.41 -31.41
C GLY A 551 36.62 -14.35 -30.37
N SER A 552 37.12 -14.27 -29.14
CA SER A 552 36.79 -15.18 -28.04
C SER A 552 36.96 -14.48 -26.71
N TYR A 553 36.21 -14.93 -25.72
CA TYR A 553 36.14 -14.32 -24.40
C TYR A 553 36.41 -15.37 -23.32
N VAL A 554 36.93 -14.93 -22.19
CA VAL A 554 37.09 -15.75 -20.99
C VAL A 554 36.50 -15.03 -19.79
N MET A 555 35.89 -15.80 -18.89
CA MET A 555 35.44 -15.35 -17.58
C MET A 555 36.47 -15.78 -16.56
N GLU A 556 36.93 -14.84 -15.75
CA GLU A 556 37.98 -15.10 -14.76
C GLU A 556 37.56 -14.58 -13.39
N ILE A 557 37.92 -15.32 -12.34
CA ILE A 557 37.83 -14.88 -10.94
C ILE A 557 39.22 -14.64 -10.38
N TRP A 558 39.32 -13.83 -9.33
CA TRP A 558 40.53 -13.70 -8.55
C TRP A 558 40.59 -14.83 -7.50
N ASP A 559 41.58 -15.71 -7.54
CA ASP A 559 41.70 -16.81 -6.55
C ASP A 559 42.44 -16.39 -5.26
N GLY A 560 42.87 -15.12 -5.17
CA GLY A 560 43.71 -14.61 -4.10
C GLY A 560 45.16 -14.35 -4.52
N ALA A 561 45.61 -14.94 -5.63
CA ALA A 561 46.97 -14.81 -6.15
C ALA A 561 47.02 -14.46 -7.66
N ALA A 562 46.08 -14.96 -8.45
CA ALA A 562 46.01 -14.75 -9.89
C ALA A 562 44.55 -14.70 -10.38
N TRP A 563 44.38 -14.15 -11.59
CA TRP A 563 43.14 -14.31 -12.35
C TRP A 563 43.12 -15.70 -12.96
N VAL A 564 42.09 -16.49 -12.63
CA VAL A 564 41.94 -17.87 -13.06
C VAL A 564 40.66 -17.99 -13.88
N GLY A 565 40.78 -18.62 -15.06
CA GLY A 565 39.64 -18.90 -15.94
C GLY A 565 38.65 -19.86 -15.29
N VAL A 566 37.37 -19.57 -15.45
CA VAL A 566 36.27 -20.42 -15.01
C VAL A 566 35.37 -20.74 -16.20
N GLY A 567 34.72 -21.90 -16.18
CA GLY A 567 33.75 -22.25 -17.19
C GLY A 567 32.58 -21.27 -17.20
N VAL A 568 31.92 -21.13 -18.35
CA VAL A 568 30.75 -20.26 -18.48
C VAL A 568 29.70 -20.93 -19.34
N GLN A 569 28.45 -20.79 -18.95
CA GLN A 569 27.32 -21.21 -19.78
C GLN A 569 26.37 -20.04 -20.00
N ALA A 570 26.23 -19.63 -21.26
CA ALA A 570 25.21 -18.69 -21.69
C ALA A 570 23.87 -19.41 -21.89
N SER A 571 22.77 -18.77 -21.46
CA SER A 571 21.42 -19.26 -21.74
C SER A 571 20.40 -18.13 -21.87
N SER A 572 19.41 -18.30 -22.76
CA SER A 572 18.32 -17.32 -22.95
C SER A 572 17.47 -17.17 -21.67
N GLU A 573 17.19 -15.96 -21.21
CA GLU A 573 16.35 -15.71 -20.03
C GLU A 573 14.98 -16.39 -20.13
N VAL A 574 14.28 -16.16 -21.24
CA VAL A 574 12.87 -16.55 -21.45
C VAL A 574 12.76 -17.97 -21.99
N GLU A 575 13.53 -18.30 -23.03
CA GLU A 575 13.41 -19.60 -23.68
C GLU A 575 14.28 -20.67 -23.03
N THR A 576 15.20 -20.30 -22.12
CA THR A 576 16.13 -21.25 -21.48
C THR A 576 16.97 -22.05 -22.49
N TYR A 577 17.06 -21.59 -23.74
CA TYR A 577 17.98 -22.12 -24.74
C TYR A 577 19.41 -22.08 -24.22
N ARG A 578 20.19 -23.10 -24.56
CA ARG A 578 21.55 -23.29 -24.07
C ARG A 578 22.53 -22.92 -25.17
N TYR A 579 23.53 -22.13 -24.81
CA TYR A 579 24.54 -21.65 -25.75
C TYR A 579 25.95 -22.05 -25.33
N SER A 580 26.10 -22.96 -24.35
CA SER A 580 27.40 -23.38 -23.82
C SER A 580 28.31 -22.17 -23.52
N SER A 581 29.60 -22.23 -23.85
CA SER A 581 30.55 -21.11 -23.73
C SER A 581 30.42 -20.03 -24.80
N ASP A 582 29.48 -20.14 -25.74
CA ASP A 582 29.32 -19.20 -26.85
C ASP A 582 28.63 -17.92 -26.38
N VAL A 583 29.38 -17.10 -25.63
CA VAL A 583 28.94 -15.83 -25.05
C VAL A 583 29.01 -14.70 -26.08
N PHE A 584 28.15 -13.69 -25.91
CA PHE A 584 28.19 -12.44 -26.65
C PHE A 584 27.95 -12.50 -28.17
N LEU A 585 27.50 -13.62 -28.73
CA LEU A 585 27.26 -13.76 -30.17
C LEU A 585 25.89 -13.24 -30.64
N ARG A 586 24.95 -12.95 -29.73
CA ARG A 586 23.53 -12.76 -30.06
C ARG A 586 23.07 -11.34 -29.78
N ALA A 587 22.68 -10.62 -30.82
CA ALA A 587 22.09 -9.28 -30.71
C ALA A 587 20.64 -9.36 -30.23
N ALA A 588 20.16 -8.30 -29.57
CA ALA A 588 18.81 -8.20 -29.01
C ALA A 588 18.41 -9.43 -28.18
N SER A 589 19.30 -9.86 -27.28
CA SER A 589 19.14 -11.04 -26.44
C SER A 589 19.16 -10.69 -24.96
N ASP A 590 18.33 -11.40 -24.17
CA ASP A 590 18.44 -11.42 -22.71
C ASP A 590 19.00 -12.76 -22.28
N GLU A 591 20.16 -12.75 -21.62
CA GLU A 591 20.92 -13.96 -21.32
C GLU A 591 21.44 -13.99 -19.90
N PHE A 592 21.51 -15.21 -19.36
CA PHE A 592 22.29 -15.51 -18.16
C PHE A 592 23.64 -16.09 -18.56
N LEU A 593 24.70 -15.50 -18.04
CA LEU A 593 26.08 -15.99 -18.11
C LEU A 593 26.40 -16.64 -16.78
N GLN A 594 26.21 -17.95 -16.71
CA GLN A 594 26.42 -18.72 -15.50
C GLN A 594 27.88 -19.10 -15.35
N TYR A 595 28.48 -18.82 -14.19
CA TYR A 595 29.88 -19.14 -13.92
C TYR A 595 30.02 -20.52 -13.31
N GLY A 596 31.00 -21.29 -13.77
CA GLY A 596 31.35 -22.63 -13.29
C GLY A 596 32.08 -22.61 -11.94
N ILE A 597 31.48 -21.95 -10.95
CA ILE A 597 32.03 -21.74 -9.62
C ILE A 597 31.01 -22.18 -8.56
N ASP A 598 31.51 -22.74 -7.46
CA ASP A 598 30.71 -23.25 -6.34
C ASP A 598 31.36 -22.92 -4.99
N THR A 599 30.89 -23.56 -3.91
CA THR A 599 31.47 -23.37 -2.57
C THR A 599 32.88 -23.95 -2.41
N GLU A 600 33.28 -24.91 -3.25
CA GLU A 600 34.61 -25.52 -3.25
C GLU A 600 35.62 -24.66 -4.03
N THR A 601 35.13 -23.74 -4.86
CA THR A 601 35.96 -22.85 -5.68
C THR A 601 36.66 -21.78 -4.83
N THR A 602 37.98 -21.71 -4.93
CA THR A 602 38.79 -20.65 -4.31
C THR A 602 38.53 -19.31 -5.01
N TRP A 603 37.80 -18.42 -4.35
CA TRP A 603 37.56 -17.05 -4.80
C TRP A 603 38.02 -16.10 -3.70
N GLY A 604 39.07 -15.33 -3.98
CA GLY A 604 39.65 -14.34 -3.10
C GLY A 604 39.05 -12.95 -3.32
N LEU A 605 39.20 -12.09 -2.30
CA LEU A 605 38.84 -10.68 -2.42
C LEU A 605 39.93 -9.93 -3.20
N ALA A 606 39.51 -9.03 -4.08
CA ALA A 606 40.37 -8.07 -4.74
C ALA A 606 39.78 -6.66 -4.62
N THR A 607 40.65 -5.67 -4.69
CA THR A 607 40.35 -4.25 -4.65
C THR A 607 40.61 -3.68 -6.04
N ALA A 608 39.81 -2.73 -6.50
CA ALA A 608 40.11 -1.98 -7.72
C ALA A 608 40.51 -0.54 -7.35
N ASP A 609 41.54 0.00 -7.98
CA ASP A 609 41.96 1.39 -7.82
C ASP A 609 41.63 2.17 -9.10
N GLU A 610 40.48 2.85 -9.07
CA GLU A 610 39.99 3.67 -10.17
C GLU A 610 40.53 5.10 -10.02
N ALA A 611 41.64 5.39 -10.69
CA ALA A 611 42.25 6.74 -10.71
C ALA A 611 42.50 7.35 -9.30
N GLY A 612 42.82 6.52 -8.31
CA GLY A 612 43.03 6.92 -6.91
C GLY A 612 41.82 6.70 -5.99
N THR A 613 40.69 6.21 -6.52
CA THR A 613 39.52 5.81 -5.74
C THR A 613 39.56 4.31 -5.50
N VAL A 614 39.85 3.93 -4.26
CA VAL A 614 39.88 2.54 -3.81
C VAL A 614 38.45 2.02 -3.71
N ILE A 615 38.09 1.09 -4.59
CA ILE A 615 36.84 0.32 -4.51
C ILE A 615 37.14 -0.91 -3.65
N GLY A 616 36.44 -1.01 -2.51
CA GLY A 616 36.71 -1.94 -1.43
C GLY A 616 36.87 -3.42 -1.84
N PRO A 617 37.47 -4.24 -0.96
CA PRO A 617 37.76 -5.63 -1.25
C PRO A 617 36.47 -6.40 -1.55
N SER A 618 36.31 -6.86 -2.79
CA SER A 618 35.11 -7.49 -3.31
C SER A 618 35.44 -8.77 -4.08
N TYR A 619 34.43 -9.60 -4.30
CA TYR A 619 34.52 -10.78 -5.16
C TYR A 619 34.34 -10.35 -6.61
N TRP A 620 35.44 -10.17 -7.33
CA TRP A 620 35.43 -9.73 -8.72
C TRP A 620 35.38 -10.91 -9.70
N VAL A 621 34.56 -10.76 -10.73
CA VAL A 621 34.67 -11.49 -12.00
C VAL A 621 35.13 -10.51 -13.06
N ARG A 622 36.01 -10.93 -13.98
CA ARG A 622 36.28 -10.16 -15.19
C ARG A 622 35.95 -10.96 -16.44
N TRP A 623 35.37 -10.28 -17.43
CA TRP A 623 35.22 -10.79 -18.79
C TRP A 623 36.35 -10.20 -19.60
N ARG A 624 37.13 -11.03 -20.30
CA ARG A 624 38.32 -10.58 -21.01
C ARG A 624 38.37 -11.13 -22.42
N ILE A 625 38.79 -10.29 -23.36
CA ILE A 625 39.04 -10.68 -24.75
C ILE A 625 40.32 -11.51 -24.82
N THR A 626 40.24 -12.73 -25.37
CA THR A 626 41.37 -13.66 -25.54
C THR A 626 41.88 -13.73 -26.97
N SER A 627 41.05 -13.40 -27.94
CA SER A 627 41.42 -13.24 -29.34
C SER A 627 40.73 -12.01 -29.94
N THR A 628 41.41 -11.31 -30.86
CA THR A 628 40.94 -10.02 -31.41
C THR A 628 39.53 -10.14 -31.98
N VAL A 629 38.68 -9.19 -31.63
CA VAL A 629 37.29 -9.09 -32.11
C VAL A 629 37.21 -7.99 -33.17
N THR A 630 36.29 -8.08 -34.13
CA THR A 630 36.11 -7.03 -35.15
C THR A 630 35.06 -6.01 -34.75
N THR A 631 34.01 -6.47 -34.05
CA THR A 631 32.96 -5.63 -33.47
C THR A 631 32.76 -6.00 -32.01
N LEU A 632 32.66 -4.99 -31.14
CA LEU A 632 32.42 -5.21 -29.72
C LEU A 632 30.95 -5.51 -29.44
N PRO A 633 30.65 -6.43 -28.51
CA PRO A 633 29.31 -6.55 -27.98
C PRO A 633 28.96 -5.31 -27.16
N THR A 634 27.69 -4.91 -27.23
CA THR A 634 27.17 -3.81 -26.40
C THR A 634 26.02 -4.33 -25.54
N PHE A 635 26.01 -3.92 -24.28
CA PHE A 635 25.02 -4.36 -23.30
C PHE A 635 24.22 -3.15 -22.80
N GLU A 636 22.90 -3.25 -22.81
CA GLU A 636 22.01 -2.28 -22.17
C GLU A 636 22.02 -2.50 -20.65
N THR A 637 22.06 -3.75 -20.22
CA THR A 637 22.09 -4.11 -18.80
C THR A 637 23.12 -5.21 -18.53
N ALA A 638 23.75 -5.16 -17.37
CA ALA A 638 24.58 -6.24 -16.83
C ALA A 638 24.35 -6.32 -15.31
N TRP A 639 23.53 -7.27 -14.86
CA TRP A 639 23.13 -7.43 -13.47
C TRP A 639 23.79 -8.65 -12.85
N LEU A 640 24.12 -8.58 -11.57
CA LEU A 640 24.66 -9.72 -10.84
C LEU A 640 23.52 -10.63 -10.40
N SER A 641 23.74 -11.94 -10.48
CA SER A 641 22.77 -12.94 -10.01
C SER A 641 23.30 -13.66 -8.78
N PRO A 642 22.54 -13.65 -7.66
CA PRO A 642 22.87 -14.41 -6.47
C PRO A 642 22.45 -15.89 -6.64
N SER A 643 22.47 -16.67 -5.55
CA SER A 643 21.94 -18.04 -5.59
C SER A 643 20.43 -18.00 -5.66
N GLN A 644 19.85 -18.46 -6.77
CA GLN A 644 18.40 -18.35 -7.00
C GLN A 644 17.83 -19.51 -7.80
N LEU A 645 16.60 -19.89 -7.46
CA LEU A 645 15.71 -20.68 -8.30
C LEU A 645 14.68 -19.74 -8.93
N GLN A 646 14.63 -19.73 -10.26
CA GLN A 646 13.71 -18.94 -11.05
C GLN A 646 12.71 -19.84 -11.77
N ILE A 647 11.43 -19.47 -11.72
CA ILE A 647 10.39 -19.87 -12.66
C ILE A 647 10.15 -18.64 -13.54
N ASN A 648 10.51 -18.71 -14.82
CA ASN A 648 10.41 -17.54 -15.69
C ASN A 648 8.97 -17.31 -16.19
N SER A 649 8.76 -16.31 -17.04
CA SER A 649 7.44 -15.92 -17.56
C SER A 649 6.72 -17.02 -18.36
N LEU A 650 7.44 -18.05 -18.82
CA LEU A 650 6.89 -19.23 -19.50
C LEU A 650 6.71 -20.43 -18.56
N GLY A 651 6.93 -20.26 -17.26
CA GLY A 651 6.87 -21.35 -16.28
C GLY A 651 8.10 -22.27 -16.29
N ARG A 652 9.18 -21.93 -17.02
CA ARG A 652 10.38 -22.77 -17.10
C ARG A 652 11.26 -22.58 -15.88
N ARG A 653 11.75 -23.69 -15.34
CA ARG A 653 12.60 -23.74 -14.13
C ARG A 653 14.07 -23.56 -14.50
N ARG A 654 14.75 -22.66 -13.80
CA ARG A 654 16.21 -22.44 -13.85
C ARG A 654 16.75 -22.28 -12.44
N ALA A 655 17.86 -22.91 -12.12
CA ALA A 655 18.68 -22.61 -10.95
C ALA A 655 19.98 -21.91 -11.34
N LEU A 656 20.49 -21.08 -10.44
CA LEU A 656 21.75 -20.35 -10.56
C LEU A 656 22.50 -20.38 -9.22
N GLY A 657 23.82 -20.35 -9.28
CA GLY A 657 24.68 -20.37 -8.10
C GLY A 657 24.46 -21.60 -7.23
N LEU A 658 24.33 -21.41 -5.92
CA LEU A 658 24.20 -22.53 -4.98
C LEU A 658 22.82 -23.22 -5.01
N ALA A 659 21.86 -22.68 -5.78
CA ALA A 659 20.57 -23.33 -5.99
C ALA A 659 20.64 -24.48 -7.02
N LEU A 660 21.77 -24.64 -7.71
CA LEU A 660 22.01 -25.74 -8.64
C LEU A 660 22.00 -27.08 -7.90
N TRP A 661 21.55 -28.13 -8.58
CA TRP A 661 21.54 -29.48 -8.01
C TRP A 661 22.57 -30.36 -8.70
N ARG A 662 23.16 -31.30 -7.95
CA ARG A 662 24.05 -32.32 -8.51
C ARG A 662 23.20 -33.39 -9.20
N GLU A 663 23.59 -33.72 -10.43
CA GLU A 663 23.02 -34.83 -11.19
C GLU A 663 24.06 -35.94 -11.27
N THR A 664 23.69 -37.13 -10.80
CA THR A 664 24.55 -38.32 -10.83
C THR A 664 24.06 -39.26 -11.92
N LEU A 665 24.89 -39.45 -12.94
CA LEU A 665 24.67 -40.44 -13.99
C LEU A 665 25.50 -41.69 -13.67
N ILE A 666 24.83 -42.83 -13.51
CA ILE A 666 25.49 -44.12 -13.29
C ILE A 666 25.53 -44.88 -14.62
N ILE A 667 26.73 -45.24 -15.08
CA ILE A 667 26.91 -46.01 -16.30
C ILE A 667 27.18 -47.48 -15.96
N GLY A 668 26.11 -48.27 -15.92
CA GLY A 668 26.20 -49.73 -15.81
C GLY A 668 26.11 -50.42 -17.17
N GLY A 669 27.00 -51.38 -17.44
CA GLY A 669 26.79 -52.41 -18.48
C GLY A 669 27.36 -52.18 -19.88
N ASN A 670 27.99 -51.03 -20.18
CA ASN A 670 28.68 -50.75 -21.46
C ASN A 670 30.21 -50.59 -21.27
N VAL A 671 30.83 -51.50 -20.52
CA VAL A 671 32.28 -51.51 -20.31
C VAL A 671 32.92 -52.46 -21.32
N PHE A 672 33.55 -51.92 -22.36
CA PHE A 672 34.30 -52.72 -23.34
C PHE A 672 35.74 -52.84 -22.87
N GLY A 673 36.21 -54.03 -22.48
CA GLY A 673 37.63 -54.26 -22.24
C GLY A 673 38.41 -54.35 -23.57
N GLU A 674 39.65 -53.87 -23.56
CA GLU A 674 40.54 -53.98 -24.72
C GLU A 674 40.78 -55.46 -25.10
N SER A 675 40.62 -55.78 -26.39
CA SER A 675 40.68 -57.15 -26.90
C SER A 675 42.07 -57.77 -26.65
N GLY A 676 42.12 -58.85 -25.86
CA GLY A 676 43.34 -59.60 -25.59
C GLY A 676 44.15 -59.11 -24.38
N GLY A 677 43.81 -57.94 -23.82
CA GLY A 677 44.39 -57.43 -22.57
C GLY A 677 43.52 -57.72 -21.35
N VAL A 678 42.20 -57.53 -21.46
CA VAL A 678 41.28 -57.60 -20.30
C VAL A 678 40.60 -58.97 -20.17
N GLN A 679 40.51 -59.52 -18.95
CA GLN A 679 39.85 -60.79 -18.66
C GLN A 679 38.40 -60.62 -18.16
N SER A 680 37.66 -61.73 -18.08
CA SER A 680 36.35 -61.73 -17.41
C SER A 680 36.52 -61.83 -15.89
N GLY A 681 35.91 -60.90 -15.15
CA GLY A 681 35.84 -60.95 -13.70
C GLY A 681 34.68 -61.85 -13.27
N ASN A 682 34.96 -62.98 -12.62
CA ASN A 682 33.93 -63.87 -12.08
C ASN A 682 33.93 -63.75 -10.56
N ILE A 683 33.08 -62.89 -10.01
CA ILE A 683 33.10 -62.55 -8.59
C ILE A 683 31.91 -63.20 -7.89
N LEU A 684 32.16 -63.84 -6.75
CA LEU A 684 31.11 -64.33 -5.88
C LEU A 684 30.44 -63.16 -5.17
N VAL A 685 29.13 -62.99 -5.36
CA VAL A 685 28.35 -61.91 -4.74
C VAL A 685 27.27 -62.50 -3.82
N GLY A 686 27.32 -62.12 -2.55
CA GLY A 686 26.38 -62.58 -1.52
C GLY A 686 26.52 -64.06 -1.14
N SER A 687 25.77 -64.48 -0.11
CA SER A 687 25.74 -65.86 0.41
C SER A 687 24.52 -66.67 -0.04
N GLY A 688 23.64 -66.11 -0.88
CA GLY A 688 22.30 -66.64 -1.13
C GLY A 688 21.90 -66.68 -2.60
N GLY A 689 22.03 -67.85 -3.22
CA GLY A 689 21.41 -68.20 -4.49
C GLY A 689 21.28 -69.72 -4.57
N VAL A 690 20.06 -70.23 -4.68
CA VAL A 690 19.81 -71.69 -4.77
C VAL A 690 20.05 -72.13 -6.23
N PRO A 691 20.84 -73.19 -6.50
CA PRO A 691 21.39 -74.15 -5.54
C PRO A 691 22.89 -73.95 -5.16
N THR A 692 23.64 -73.02 -5.75
CA THR A 692 25.13 -73.02 -5.67
C THR A 692 25.82 -71.67 -5.48
N GLY A 693 25.16 -70.67 -4.90
CA GLY A 693 25.72 -69.31 -4.77
C GLY A 693 25.57 -68.51 -6.07
N TRP A 694 25.78 -67.19 -5.99
CA TRP A 694 25.66 -66.27 -7.12
C TRP A 694 27.03 -65.75 -7.50
N THR A 695 27.54 -66.21 -8.65
CA THR A 695 28.70 -65.60 -9.30
C THR A 695 28.22 -64.56 -10.28
N GLN A 696 28.57 -63.30 -10.04
CA GLN A 696 28.36 -62.24 -11.01
C GLN A 696 29.48 -62.33 -12.06
N ASN A 697 29.10 -62.66 -13.29
CA ASN A 697 30.01 -62.66 -14.41
C ASN A 697 30.08 -61.24 -14.99
N ALA A 698 31.26 -60.63 -14.92
CA ALA A 698 31.60 -59.32 -15.47
C ALA A 698 32.58 -59.53 -16.65
N PRO A 699 32.07 -59.87 -17.85
CA PRO A 699 32.93 -60.14 -19.00
C PRO A 699 33.80 -58.91 -19.34
N ASN A 700 35.06 -59.15 -19.72
CA ASN A 700 36.03 -58.12 -20.12
C ASN A 700 36.12 -56.92 -19.16
N SER A 701 36.06 -57.18 -17.86
CA SER A 701 36.08 -56.14 -16.81
C SER A 701 37.23 -56.30 -15.81
N ARG A 702 38.03 -57.37 -15.91
CA ARG A 702 39.18 -57.64 -15.05
C ARG A 702 40.49 -57.18 -15.70
N LEU A 703 41.08 -56.12 -15.14
CA LEU A 703 42.39 -55.56 -15.46
C LEU A 703 43.43 -56.31 -14.60
N ASN A 704 44.32 -57.08 -15.21
CA ASN A 704 45.29 -57.91 -14.50
C ASN A 704 46.75 -57.68 -14.90
N ASN A 705 46.98 -56.72 -15.80
CA ASN A 705 48.30 -56.23 -16.16
C ASN A 705 48.32 -54.71 -16.23
N SER A 706 49.49 -54.12 -15.98
CA SER A 706 49.73 -52.71 -16.27
C SER A 706 49.50 -52.43 -17.77
N GLY A 707 48.73 -51.41 -18.09
CA GLY A 707 48.31 -51.04 -19.45
C GLY A 707 46.93 -51.58 -19.86
N ASP A 708 46.32 -52.47 -19.08
CA ASP A 708 44.96 -52.93 -19.36
C ASP A 708 43.97 -51.76 -19.26
N ALA A 709 43.06 -51.66 -20.22
CA ALA A 709 42.09 -50.58 -20.27
C ALA A 709 40.67 -51.03 -20.62
N ILE A 710 39.71 -50.29 -20.08
CA ILE A 710 38.30 -50.40 -20.40
C ILE A 710 37.77 -49.09 -20.99
N TYR A 711 36.72 -49.19 -21.79
CA TYR A 711 36.06 -48.07 -22.47
C TYR A 711 34.58 -48.03 -22.14
N THR A 712 34.01 -46.82 -22.04
CA THR A 712 32.57 -46.58 -22.02
C THR A 712 32.25 -45.27 -22.74
N GLN A 713 30.98 -45.06 -23.05
CA GLN A 713 30.50 -43.83 -23.68
C GLN A 713 29.08 -43.49 -23.26
N LEU A 714 28.74 -42.20 -23.31
CA LEU A 714 27.40 -41.68 -23.00
C LEU A 714 27.14 -40.37 -23.74
N ILE A 715 25.88 -39.96 -23.78
CA ILE A 715 25.48 -38.64 -24.27
C ILE A 715 25.37 -37.67 -23.09
N ILE A 716 25.90 -36.45 -23.24
CA ILE A 716 25.77 -35.40 -22.23
C ILE A 716 24.27 -35.15 -21.99
N PRO A 717 23.78 -35.33 -20.75
CA PRO A 717 22.39 -35.05 -20.42
C PRO A 717 22.05 -33.59 -20.72
N TYR A 718 20.87 -33.36 -21.29
CA TYR A 718 20.43 -32.02 -21.65
C TYR A 718 20.40 -31.07 -20.43
N SER A 719 20.00 -31.53 -19.24
CA SER A 719 19.90 -30.74 -18.01
C SER A 719 21.23 -30.20 -17.46
N LEU A 720 22.36 -30.75 -17.92
CA LEU A 720 23.67 -30.52 -17.36
C LEU A 720 24.24 -29.14 -17.78
N CYS A 721 24.84 -28.44 -16.82
CA CYS A 721 25.51 -27.17 -17.03
C CYS A 721 26.96 -27.42 -17.41
N THR A 722 27.32 -27.10 -18.65
CA THR A 722 28.67 -27.37 -19.19
C THR A 722 29.73 -26.41 -18.68
N ALA A 723 29.35 -25.36 -17.95
CA ALA A 723 30.28 -24.51 -17.21
C ALA A 723 31.00 -25.27 -16.07
N PHE A 724 30.38 -26.35 -15.55
CA PHE A 724 30.96 -27.15 -14.48
C PHE A 724 31.64 -28.40 -15.06
N PRO A 725 32.86 -28.72 -14.63
CA PRO A 725 33.55 -29.91 -15.09
C PRO A 725 32.92 -31.18 -14.48
N LEU A 726 32.98 -32.29 -15.21
CA LEU A 726 32.44 -33.57 -14.78
C LEU A 726 33.39 -34.28 -13.82
N LYS A 727 32.88 -34.81 -12.71
CA LYS A 727 33.65 -35.68 -11.81
C LYS A 727 33.38 -37.15 -12.18
N ILE A 728 34.44 -37.95 -12.32
CA ILE A 728 34.35 -39.37 -12.65
C ILE A 728 34.85 -40.21 -11.48
N THR A 729 34.05 -41.21 -11.10
CA THR A 729 34.34 -42.13 -10.01
C THR A 729 34.16 -43.57 -10.49
N PRO A 730 35.24 -44.29 -10.85
CA PRO A 730 35.19 -45.73 -11.01
C PRO A 730 34.82 -46.43 -9.71
N VAL A 731 33.96 -47.43 -9.84
CA VAL A 731 33.65 -48.40 -8.80
C VAL A 731 34.26 -49.74 -9.21
N TYR A 732 35.10 -50.31 -8.37
CA TYR A 732 35.90 -51.49 -8.69
C TYR A 732 36.14 -52.34 -7.44
N SER A 733 36.58 -53.59 -7.63
CA SER A 733 37.08 -54.45 -6.57
C SER A 733 38.52 -54.87 -6.86
N VAL A 734 39.26 -55.19 -5.82
CA VAL A 734 40.68 -55.53 -5.88
C VAL A 734 40.84 -57.01 -5.57
N GLU A 735 41.58 -57.73 -6.41
CA GLU A 735 41.94 -59.14 -6.25
C GLU A 735 43.47 -59.27 -6.22
N GLY A 736 44.07 -59.79 -5.16
CA GLY A 736 45.52 -59.88 -5.08
C GLY A 736 46.08 -60.37 -3.74
N SER A 737 47.37 -60.68 -3.71
CA SER A 737 48.06 -61.10 -2.47
C SER A 737 48.25 -59.90 -1.55
N GLN A 738 47.94 -60.06 -0.26
CA GLN A 738 48.08 -59.03 0.77
C GLN A 738 49.28 -59.34 1.70
N PRO A 739 49.98 -58.33 2.27
CA PRO A 739 49.68 -56.89 2.28
C PRO A 739 50.29 -56.09 1.11
N VAL A 740 49.56 -55.06 0.63
CA VAL A 740 49.98 -54.12 -0.42
C VAL A 740 51.04 -53.14 0.10
N THR A 741 52.17 -53.02 -0.60
CA THR A 741 53.23 -52.02 -0.32
C THR A 741 53.18 -50.82 -1.26
N VAL A 742 52.75 -51.03 -2.51
CA VAL A 742 52.49 -49.96 -3.49
C VAL A 742 51.10 -50.19 -4.06
N ALA A 743 50.21 -49.21 -3.92
CA ALA A 743 48.84 -49.31 -4.42
C ALA A 743 48.81 -49.34 -5.96
N PRO A 744 47.86 -50.07 -6.58
CA PRO A 744 47.61 -49.95 -8.00
C PRO A 744 47.18 -48.51 -8.33
N THR A 745 47.58 -48.04 -9.50
CA THR A 745 47.24 -46.71 -10.00
C THR A 745 46.48 -46.80 -11.31
N GLY A 746 45.52 -45.91 -11.52
CA GLY A 746 44.81 -45.81 -12.78
C GLY A 746 44.82 -44.39 -13.36
N THR A 747 44.59 -44.31 -14.65
CA THR A 747 44.39 -43.07 -15.41
C THR A 747 43.02 -43.10 -16.09
N VAL A 748 42.25 -42.04 -15.93
CA VAL A 748 41.00 -41.83 -16.67
C VAL A 748 41.26 -40.84 -17.79
N SER A 749 40.92 -41.21 -19.01
CA SER A 749 40.93 -40.34 -20.18
C SER A 749 39.50 -40.09 -20.66
N VAL A 750 39.16 -38.83 -20.91
CA VAL A 750 37.84 -38.40 -21.38
C VAL A 750 38.00 -37.63 -22.68
N LEU A 751 37.24 -38.02 -23.70
CA LEU A 751 37.15 -37.31 -24.96
C LEU A 751 35.68 -36.93 -25.19
N PRO A 752 35.30 -35.67 -24.97
CA PRO A 752 34.05 -35.14 -25.48
C PRO A 752 34.12 -35.05 -27.01
N VAL A 753 33.01 -35.36 -27.66
CA VAL A 753 32.89 -35.52 -29.12
C VAL A 753 31.61 -34.87 -29.57
N GLU A 754 31.73 -33.97 -30.52
CA GLU A 754 30.58 -33.32 -31.15
C GLU A 754 29.73 -34.32 -31.94
N VAL A 755 28.40 -34.22 -31.78
CA VAL A 755 27.44 -35.02 -32.54
C VAL A 755 26.73 -34.15 -33.56
N GLN A 756 26.68 -34.63 -34.80
CA GLN A 756 25.93 -33.97 -35.88
C GLN A 756 24.43 -33.96 -35.52
N GLY A 757 23.78 -32.81 -35.70
CA GLY A 757 22.36 -32.63 -35.44
C GLY A 757 22.02 -32.24 -33.99
N VAL A 758 23.00 -32.16 -33.09
CA VAL A 758 22.81 -31.52 -31.77
C VAL A 758 22.56 -30.04 -31.98
N ASP A 759 21.54 -29.50 -31.31
CA ASP A 759 21.26 -28.07 -31.33
C ASP A 759 22.34 -27.29 -30.58
N VAL A 760 23.02 -26.42 -31.30
CA VAL A 760 24.10 -25.55 -30.81
C VAL A 760 23.74 -24.09 -31.00
N ALA A 761 24.45 -23.19 -30.33
CA ALA A 761 24.29 -21.76 -30.59
C ALA A 761 24.47 -21.48 -32.08
N ASP A 762 23.56 -20.68 -32.67
CA ASP A 762 23.68 -20.30 -34.07
C ASP A 762 24.96 -19.48 -34.28
N PRO A 763 25.94 -19.96 -35.06
CA PRO A 763 27.18 -19.23 -35.31
C PRO A 763 26.95 -17.88 -35.99
N ALA A 764 25.78 -17.67 -36.62
CA ALA A 764 25.38 -16.38 -37.20
C ALA A 764 24.77 -15.41 -36.16
N GLY A 765 24.67 -15.79 -34.90
CA GLY A 765 24.14 -14.96 -33.82
C GLY A 765 22.62 -14.99 -33.65
N GLY A 766 21.94 -16.01 -34.19
CA GLY A 766 20.51 -16.25 -33.98
C GLY A 766 20.16 -16.63 -32.54
N LEU A 767 18.97 -16.22 -32.09
CA LEU A 767 18.46 -16.51 -30.74
C LEU A 767 18.02 -17.97 -30.56
N VAL A 768 17.64 -18.66 -31.62
CA VAL A 768 17.18 -20.05 -31.55
C VAL A 768 18.37 -20.94 -31.90
N PRO A 769 18.77 -21.89 -31.03
CA PRO A 769 19.77 -22.89 -31.38
C PRO A 769 19.42 -23.60 -32.68
N ILE A 770 20.44 -23.97 -33.45
CA ILE A 770 20.28 -24.69 -34.71
C ILE A 770 21.04 -26.02 -34.68
N PRO A 771 20.56 -27.05 -35.40
CA PRO A 771 21.25 -28.33 -35.46
C PRO A 771 22.64 -28.17 -36.09
N ARG A 772 23.67 -28.70 -35.43
CA ARG A 772 25.04 -28.74 -35.94
C ARG A 772 25.08 -29.48 -37.28
N THR A 773 25.65 -28.85 -38.31
CA THR A 773 25.83 -29.47 -39.63
C THR A 773 27.09 -30.33 -39.66
N LEU A 774 27.19 -31.25 -40.62
CA LEU A 774 28.39 -32.08 -40.79
C LEU A 774 29.65 -31.24 -41.05
N ALA A 775 29.53 -30.08 -41.72
CA ALA A 775 30.66 -29.19 -41.99
C ALA A 775 31.20 -28.51 -40.72
N ASN A 776 30.35 -28.36 -39.70
CA ASN A 776 30.67 -27.71 -38.44
C ASN A 776 30.70 -28.72 -37.28
N THR A 777 30.85 -30.02 -37.58
CA THR A 777 31.04 -31.07 -36.58
C THR A 777 32.46 -31.58 -36.68
N ASP A 778 33.18 -31.50 -35.57
CA ASP A 778 34.52 -32.04 -35.46
C ASP A 778 34.56 -33.54 -35.77
N THR A 779 35.63 -33.95 -36.46
CA THR A 779 35.89 -35.39 -36.65
C THR A 779 36.27 -36.03 -35.32
N LEU A 780 36.03 -37.34 -35.15
CA LEU A 780 36.40 -38.09 -33.94
C LEU A 780 37.89 -38.00 -33.54
N THR A 781 38.75 -37.56 -34.46
CA THR A 781 40.20 -37.42 -34.27
C THR A 781 40.67 -35.96 -34.22
N ALA A 782 39.75 -34.99 -34.22
CA ALA A 782 40.08 -33.56 -34.20
C ALA A 782 40.70 -33.13 -32.86
N ASN A 783 40.19 -33.71 -31.77
CA ASN A 783 40.56 -33.36 -30.40
C ASN A 783 41.27 -34.53 -29.71
N ALA A 784 42.21 -34.21 -28.82
CA ALA A 784 42.86 -35.19 -27.96
C ALA A 784 42.03 -35.41 -26.69
N GLY A 785 42.02 -36.65 -26.18
CA GLY A 785 41.39 -36.95 -24.89
C GLY A 785 42.14 -36.27 -23.73
N GLN A 786 41.38 -35.77 -22.76
CA GLN A 786 41.89 -35.24 -21.49
C GLN A 786 42.19 -36.40 -20.55
N ALA A 787 43.44 -36.56 -20.11
CA ALA A 787 43.83 -37.62 -19.18
C ALA A 787 44.10 -37.07 -17.78
N VAL A 788 43.57 -37.75 -16.76
CA VAL A 788 43.80 -37.47 -15.34
C VAL A 788 44.32 -38.75 -14.68
N GLY A 789 45.53 -38.66 -14.12
CA GLY A 789 46.22 -39.78 -13.48
C GLY A 789 47.74 -39.70 -13.70
N PRO A 790 48.51 -40.66 -13.17
CA PRO A 790 48.07 -41.81 -12.39
C PRO A 790 47.51 -41.41 -11.01
N THR A 791 46.36 -41.97 -10.63
CA THR A 791 45.75 -41.81 -9.29
C THR A 791 45.78 -43.13 -8.55
N ALA A 792 46.24 -43.12 -7.30
CA ALA A 792 46.23 -44.32 -6.45
C ALA A 792 44.79 -44.74 -6.16
N LEU A 793 44.48 -46.00 -6.44
CA LEU A 793 43.12 -46.52 -6.34
C LEU A 793 42.83 -46.92 -4.89
N THR A 794 43.73 -47.67 -4.25
CA THR A 794 43.54 -48.20 -2.89
C THR A 794 44.54 -47.60 -1.90
N GLY A 795 44.24 -47.72 -0.61
CA GLY A 795 45.26 -47.59 0.45
C GLY A 795 46.14 -48.85 0.56
N THR A 796 47.03 -48.88 1.54
CA THR A 796 47.90 -50.04 1.86
C THR A 796 47.24 -51.08 2.77
N THR A 797 45.92 -50.99 2.99
CA THR A 797 45.13 -51.89 3.84
C THR A 797 44.46 -53.00 3.03
N THR A 798 44.11 -54.13 3.69
CA THR A 798 43.40 -55.24 3.05
C THR A 798 42.01 -54.80 2.58
N THR A 799 41.78 -54.82 1.27
CA THR A 799 40.53 -54.35 0.63
C THR A 799 39.91 -55.37 -0.33
N GLU A 800 40.40 -56.62 -0.29
CA GLU A 800 39.85 -57.73 -1.07
C GLU A 800 38.36 -57.96 -0.73
N ASN A 801 37.54 -58.25 -1.74
CA ASN A 801 36.09 -58.47 -1.64
C ASN A 801 35.24 -57.24 -1.22
N PHE A 802 35.78 -56.03 -1.31
CA PHE A 802 35.01 -54.78 -1.18
C PHE A 802 34.78 -54.13 -2.54
N ALA A 803 33.62 -53.50 -2.71
CA ALA A 803 33.41 -52.52 -3.77
C ALA A 803 33.99 -51.19 -3.28
N LEU A 804 35.03 -50.72 -3.96
CA LEU A 804 35.74 -49.49 -3.70
C LEU A 804 35.38 -48.45 -4.75
N SER A 805 35.58 -47.18 -4.42
CA SER A 805 35.40 -46.07 -5.33
C SER A 805 36.49 -45.03 -5.14
N THR A 806 37.03 -44.51 -6.23
CA THR A 806 38.07 -43.47 -6.20
C THR A 806 37.63 -42.32 -7.08
N VAL A 807 37.57 -41.10 -6.53
CA VAL A 807 37.20 -39.90 -7.30
C VAL A 807 38.44 -39.38 -8.03
N PHE A 808 38.35 -39.23 -9.34
CA PHE A 808 39.38 -38.61 -10.17
C PHE A 808 39.16 -37.09 -10.24
N SER A 809 40.21 -36.33 -10.60
CA SER A 809 40.06 -34.91 -10.92
C SER A 809 39.01 -34.71 -12.02
N SER A 810 38.36 -33.56 -11.99
CA SER A 810 37.25 -33.25 -12.90
C SER A 810 37.72 -32.99 -14.33
N PHE A 811 36.85 -33.25 -15.30
CA PHE A 811 37.09 -33.09 -16.74
C PHE A 811 36.29 -31.93 -17.30
N ASP A 812 36.92 -31.08 -18.08
CA ASP A 812 36.26 -29.92 -18.66
C ASP A 812 35.42 -30.34 -19.87
N ILE A 813 34.16 -29.93 -19.86
CA ILE A 813 33.19 -30.14 -20.94
C ILE A 813 32.63 -28.80 -21.45
N ASN A 814 33.25 -27.69 -21.06
CA ASN A 814 32.89 -26.38 -21.53
C ASN A 814 33.05 -26.29 -23.07
N GLY A 815 32.09 -25.64 -23.73
CA GLY A 815 32.00 -25.61 -25.20
C GLY A 815 31.24 -26.78 -25.85
N TYR A 816 30.93 -27.84 -25.10
CA TYR A 816 30.06 -28.92 -25.59
C TYR A 816 28.59 -28.68 -25.22
N TYR A 817 27.70 -29.46 -25.80
CA TYR A 817 26.25 -29.31 -25.66
C TYR A 817 25.59 -30.60 -25.14
N GLY A 818 24.44 -30.47 -24.49
CA GLY A 818 23.58 -31.61 -24.21
C GLY A 818 23.22 -32.32 -25.53
N GLY A 819 23.40 -33.63 -25.60
CA GLY A 819 23.32 -34.38 -26.86
C GLY A 819 24.69 -34.78 -27.45
N ASP A 820 25.77 -34.09 -27.09
CA ASP A 820 27.13 -34.48 -27.50
C ASP A 820 27.58 -35.77 -26.80
N LEU A 821 28.53 -36.48 -27.40
CA LEU A 821 29.02 -37.77 -26.91
C LEU A 821 30.24 -37.55 -26.01
N ILE A 822 30.34 -38.30 -24.92
CA ILE A 822 31.56 -38.42 -24.14
C ILE A 822 32.05 -39.86 -24.24
N MET A 823 33.30 -40.02 -24.68
CA MET A 823 34.03 -41.27 -24.64
C MET A 823 34.97 -41.27 -23.43
N ILE A 824 34.97 -42.36 -22.68
CA ILE A 824 35.74 -42.49 -21.44
C ILE A 824 36.57 -43.77 -21.54
N ARG A 825 37.84 -43.66 -21.19
CA ARG A 825 38.78 -44.78 -21.07
C ARG A 825 39.36 -44.79 -19.67
N PHE A 826 39.29 -45.91 -18.98
CA PHE A 826 40.03 -46.14 -17.73
C PHE A 826 41.14 -47.13 -18.01
N GLU A 827 42.39 -46.76 -17.73
CA GLU A 827 43.58 -47.61 -17.83
C GLU A 827 44.16 -47.87 -16.44
N MET A 828 44.57 -49.12 -16.17
CA MET A 828 45.40 -49.44 -15.01
C MET A 828 46.87 -49.23 -15.36
N ASP A 829 47.45 -48.09 -14.94
CA ASP A 829 48.85 -47.76 -15.25
C ASP A 829 49.85 -48.65 -14.52
N SER A 830 49.49 -49.09 -13.30
CA SER A 830 50.30 -50.01 -12.50
C SER A 830 49.38 -50.91 -11.68
N ASP A 831 49.69 -52.20 -11.66
CA ASP A 831 49.05 -53.21 -10.81
C ASP A 831 49.57 -53.19 -9.36
N GLY A 832 50.45 -52.25 -9.01
CA GLY A 832 50.98 -52.11 -7.65
C GLY A 832 52.00 -53.19 -7.27
N THR A 833 52.28 -53.33 -5.97
CA THR A 833 53.21 -54.35 -5.46
C THR A 833 52.73 -54.89 -4.11
N PRO A 834 52.61 -56.23 -3.93
CA PRO A 834 52.54 -57.24 -5.00
C PRO A 834 51.34 -56.99 -5.94
N ASN A 835 51.34 -57.56 -7.15
CA ASN A 835 50.34 -57.30 -8.18
C ASN A 835 48.91 -57.45 -7.67
N GLN A 836 48.08 -56.45 -7.97
CA GLN A 836 46.66 -56.36 -7.64
C GLN A 836 45.88 -56.26 -8.95
N ASP A 837 45.03 -57.25 -9.20
CA ASP A 837 44.07 -57.21 -10.29
C ASP A 837 42.87 -56.36 -9.87
N LEU A 838 42.27 -55.66 -10.83
CA LEU A 838 41.08 -54.84 -10.61
C LEU A 838 39.93 -55.40 -11.45
N THR A 839 38.78 -55.61 -10.81
CA THR A 839 37.54 -55.86 -11.55
C THR A 839 36.66 -54.62 -11.47
N MET A 840 36.36 -54.04 -12.63
CA MET A 840 35.55 -52.84 -12.77
C MET A 840 34.06 -53.17 -12.74
N TRP A 841 33.29 -52.46 -11.93
CA TRP A 841 31.83 -52.67 -11.79
C TRP A 841 31.02 -51.64 -12.57
N THR A 842 31.35 -50.36 -12.41
CA THR A 842 30.62 -49.24 -13.02
C THR A 842 31.48 -47.98 -12.98
N LEU A 843 31.07 -46.98 -13.75
CA LEU A 843 31.56 -45.61 -13.62
C LEU A 843 30.40 -44.72 -13.16
N ILE A 844 30.67 -43.87 -12.18
CA ILE A 844 29.75 -42.82 -11.72
C ILE A 844 30.24 -41.50 -12.29
N LEU A 845 29.34 -40.76 -12.93
CA LEU A 845 29.60 -39.40 -13.37
C LEU A 845 28.73 -38.45 -12.56
N GLU A 846 29.35 -37.39 -12.07
CA GLU A 846 28.65 -36.32 -11.38
C GLU A 846 28.84 -35.03 -12.16
N GLY A 847 27.75 -34.35 -12.45
CA GLY A 847 27.74 -33.00 -12.98
C GLY A 847 26.73 -32.13 -12.26
N VAL A 848 26.65 -30.87 -12.69
CA VAL A 848 25.76 -29.88 -12.09
C VAL A 848 24.64 -29.60 -13.07
N ALA A 849 23.40 -29.76 -12.65
CA ALA A 849 22.23 -29.44 -13.44
C ALA A 849 21.65 -28.08 -13.04
N PHE A 850 21.16 -27.35 -14.04
CA PHE A 850 20.66 -25.99 -13.87
C PHE A 850 19.22 -25.79 -14.37
N SER A 851 18.69 -26.74 -15.15
CA SER A 851 17.33 -26.68 -15.67
C SER A 851 16.79 -28.07 -15.97
N ASP A 852 15.50 -28.29 -15.71
CA ASP A 852 14.78 -29.53 -16.02
C ASP A 852 13.89 -29.41 -17.28
N GLY A 853 14.00 -28.31 -18.06
CA GLY A 853 12.93 -27.90 -18.98
C GLY A 853 13.36 -27.21 -20.28
N GLY A 854 14.46 -27.61 -20.90
CA GLY A 854 14.73 -27.23 -22.29
C GLY A 854 13.66 -27.80 -23.24
N THR A 855 13.39 -27.14 -24.36
CA THR A 855 12.46 -27.63 -25.39
C THR A 855 12.82 -29.06 -25.82
N LEU A 856 11.80 -29.94 -25.86
CA LEU A 856 11.85 -31.27 -26.49
C LEU A 856 12.05 -31.18 -28.00
#